data_AF-A0A9D3ZS96-F1
#
_entry.id   AF-A0A9D3ZS96-F1
#
_cell.length_a   1.000
_cell.length_b   1.000
_cell.length_c   1.000
_cell.angle_alpha   90.00
_cell.angle_beta   90.00
_cell.angle_gamma   90.00
#
_symmetry.space_group_name_H-M   'P 1'
#
loop_
_entity.id
_entity.type
_entity.pdbx_description
1 polymer ?
#
loop_
_entity_poly.entity_id
_entity_poly.type
_entity_poly.pdbx_seq_one_letter_code
_entity_poly.pdbx_strand_id
1 'polypeptide(L)'
;METIVFPFSSKFLWAKYLLVFALFISAKALIKLPINGTIPAVIVFGDSIVDAGNNNDLNTVIRCDFLPYGQDFAGGVPTGRFCNGKVPSDLIAEELGIKDIVPAYLDPTLKPQDLLTGVTFASGGTGYDPLTPKIASVISLGEQLNYFKEYIGKLKAIAGEEKTNFILAKSMFLVVAGSDDIANTYFVLRARKLQYDVPAYTDLMVNSAAEFVKELYGLGARKIGVFSTPPIGCVPSQRTLGGGLERECAEDYNVAAILFNKKLSSVLNSFKTNMPDGRFVYIDVYNPLLGLIQNPQKNGFEVVNNGCCGTGNIEVAILCNKLSPSTCTDVSKYVFWDSYHPTEKAYRVLVTTRNAGGVCLASNKITFPALFAFGDSIVDTGNNNKRFTIAKANIPPYGRDFPGGAATGRFGNGKVFSDLLAEGLRIKPLLPAYLHPVLQGEELETGVSFASGGSGFDEFTVKLQNALSIKDQLNLFKECVRKLEGGIGQEKAHATISKSLFLVSQGNNDIAITYFLFHFLYDIDAYTTQLVNSASSFIKDMYELGARKFACLSLIALGYLPISRTFGGGFHRNSEDWLTQAAVKFNSKLEHELNHLNSNLPGTRILYIDIYNPLVDLIQNHKKYGFEDSSHGCCGTGLIELNYGCNELLSSFTCSNSSSHIASATPGRRSSSNSGTKKQQQGEENKGKERRREEKEEGKKKIEQ
;
A
#
# COMPACT_ATOMS: atom_id res chain seq x y z
N MET A 1 20.77 77.06 46.41
CA MET A 1 20.98 76.33 47.67
C MET A 1 19.63 76.13 48.31
N GLU A 2 19.21 74.97 48.78
CA GLU A 2 19.76 73.62 48.79
C GLU A 2 18.61 72.74 49.31
N THR A 3 18.51 71.56 48.72
CA THR A 3 17.99 70.28 49.22
C THR A 3 16.83 70.17 50.25
N ILE A 4 15.70 69.54 49.85
CA ILE A 4 15.26 68.12 50.05
C ILE A 4 14.27 67.98 51.26
N VAL A 5 13.16 67.22 51.08
CA VAL A 5 12.75 66.02 51.87
C VAL A 5 11.21 65.77 52.01
N PHE A 6 10.77 64.59 51.52
CA PHE A 6 9.58 63.69 51.79
C PHE A 6 8.12 64.17 51.58
N PRO A 7 7.06 63.30 51.57
CA PRO A 7 6.93 61.81 51.55
C PRO A 7 5.87 61.23 50.54
N PHE A 8 5.75 59.89 50.36
CA PHE A 8 4.51 59.07 50.53
C PHE A 8 4.51 57.66 49.84
N SER A 9 4.08 56.68 50.65
CA SER A 9 3.30 55.44 50.38
C SER A 9 3.71 54.39 49.32
N SER A 10 4.08 53.22 49.83
CA SER A 10 4.45 51.98 49.14
C SER A 10 3.30 50.94 49.04
N LYS A 11 2.11 51.31 48.54
CA LYS A 11 0.99 50.34 48.42
C LYS A 11 0.40 50.11 47.01
N PHE A 12 0.98 50.68 45.96
CA PHE A 12 0.42 50.55 44.60
C PHE A 12 1.25 49.75 43.58
N LEU A 13 2.44 49.23 43.94
CA LEU A 13 3.25 48.45 43.00
C LEU A 13 3.01 46.94 43.04
N TRP A 14 2.57 46.36 44.15
CA TRP A 14 2.41 44.89 44.25
C TRP A 14 1.12 44.36 43.60
N ALA A 15 0.09 45.18 43.47
CA ALA A 15 -1.18 44.78 42.83
C ALA A 15 -1.08 44.65 41.30
N LYS A 16 -0.17 45.40 40.64
CA LYS A 16 0.06 45.28 39.19
C LYS A 16 0.85 44.03 38.81
N TYR A 17 1.73 43.53 39.68
CA TYR A 17 2.46 42.28 39.41
C TYR A 17 1.60 41.03 39.65
N LEU A 18 0.66 41.04 40.60
CA LEU A 18 -0.25 39.91 40.83
C LEU A 18 -1.35 39.77 39.76
N LEU A 19 -1.83 40.88 39.18
CA LEU A 19 -2.81 40.83 38.07
C LEU A 19 -2.16 40.43 36.74
N VAL A 20 -0.88 40.76 36.55
CA VAL A 20 -0.08 40.26 35.42
C VAL A 20 0.33 38.80 35.65
N PHE A 21 0.52 38.32 36.89
CA PHE A 21 0.76 36.89 37.13
C PHE A 21 -0.51 36.03 37.01
N ALA A 22 -1.68 36.55 37.38
CA ALA A 22 -2.96 35.84 37.26
C ALA A 22 -3.49 35.78 35.80
N LEU A 23 -3.12 36.72 34.93
CA LEU A 23 -3.43 36.67 33.49
C LEU A 23 -2.47 35.77 32.68
N PHE A 24 -1.43 35.22 33.29
CA PHE A 24 -0.49 34.28 32.65
C PHE A 24 -0.66 32.81 33.11
N ILE A 25 -1.63 32.48 33.97
CA ILE A 25 -1.95 31.10 34.43
C ILE A 25 -3.20 30.52 33.71
N SER A 26 -3.43 30.93 32.47
CA SER A 26 -4.23 30.14 31.52
C SER A 26 -3.58 30.14 30.14
N ALA A 27 -2.25 30.05 30.11
CA ALA A 27 -1.60 29.44 28.97
C ALA A 27 -1.86 27.94 29.04
N LYS A 28 -2.97 27.48 28.44
CA LYS A 28 -2.98 26.13 27.86
C LYS A 28 -1.71 26.06 27.04
N ALA A 29 -0.73 25.28 27.48
CA ALA A 29 0.47 25.03 26.71
C ALA A 29 0.01 24.47 25.37
N LEU A 30 -0.07 25.34 24.36
CA LEU A 30 -0.36 24.97 23.01
C LEU A 30 0.92 24.36 22.47
N ILE A 31 1.17 23.11 22.87
CA ILE A 31 2.10 22.24 22.15
C ILE A 31 1.51 22.16 20.75
N LYS A 32 2.09 22.94 19.82
CA LYS A 32 1.85 22.78 18.40
C LYS A 32 2.26 21.35 18.07
N LEU A 33 1.27 20.47 17.93
CA LEU A 33 1.46 19.22 17.22
C LEU A 33 2.05 19.56 15.84
N PRO A 34 2.88 18.68 15.25
CA PRO A 34 3.33 18.86 13.89
C PRO A 34 2.12 19.18 13.02
N ILE A 35 2.14 20.37 12.43
CA ILE A 35 1.11 20.85 11.51
C ILE A 35 1.24 19.96 10.27
N ASN A 36 0.68 18.74 10.30
CA ASN A 36 0.33 17.84 9.17
C ASN A 36 0.10 16.34 9.51
N GLY A 37 0.12 15.86 10.77
CA GLY A 37 -0.04 14.42 11.07
C GLY A 37 -1.46 13.99 11.45
N THR A 38 -2.10 13.09 10.70
CA THR A 38 -3.43 12.50 11.02
C THR A 38 -3.39 11.42 12.13
N ILE A 39 -2.21 11.18 12.72
CA ILE A 39 -1.93 10.14 13.73
C ILE A 39 -1.09 10.77 14.86
N PRO A 40 -1.62 10.89 16.09
CA PRO A 40 -0.93 11.60 17.18
C PRO A 40 0.12 10.77 17.94
N ALA A 41 -0.04 9.44 18.01
CA ALA A 41 0.90 8.56 18.69
C ALA A 41 1.02 7.18 18.03
N VAL A 42 2.11 6.48 18.34
CA VAL A 42 2.29 5.04 18.10
C VAL A 42 2.38 4.33 19.44
N ILE A 43 1.44 3.43 19.72
CA ILE A 43 1.33 2.70 20.98
C ILE A 43 1.55 1.22 20.67
N VAL A 44 2.53 0.59 21.33
CA VAL A 44 3.07 -0.70 20.88
C VAL A 44 3.01 -1.74 21.99
N PHE A 45 2.66 -2.97 21.60
CA PHE A 45 2.57 -4.15 22.45
C PHE A 45 3.26 -5.31 21.74
N GLY A 46 3.84 -6.23 22.51
CA GLY A 46 4.43 -7.41 21.91
C GLY A 46 5.68 -7.95 22.57
N ASP A 47 6.48 -8.60 21.75
CA ASP A 47 7.72 -9.30 22.08
C ASP A 47 8.99 -8.49 21.78
N SER A 48 10.12 -9.18 21.70
CA SER A 48 11.46 -8.61 21.54
C SER A 48 11.62 -7.81 20.26
N ILE A 49 10.80 -8.07 19.23
CA ILE A 49 10.86 -7.36 17.96
C ILE A 49 10.55 -5.86 18.14
N VAL A 50 9.78 -5.49 19.17
CA VAL A 50 9.37 -4.09 19.41
C VAL A 50 9.60 -3.64 20.86
N ASP A 51 10.42 -4.38 21.60
CA ASP A 51 10.88 -4.00 22.94
C ASP A 51 11.97 -2.91 22.83
N ALA A 52 11.81 -1.87 23.65
CA ALA A 52 12.73 -0.73 23.73
C ALA A 52 13.50 -0.69 25.06
N GLY A 53 13.40 -1.74 25.89
CA GLY A 53 14.07 -1.85 27.19
C GLY A 53 13.14 -2.10 28.38
N ASN A 54 11.91 -2.58 28.20
CA ASN A 54 11.04 -2.93 29.34
C ASN A 54 11.59 -4.14 30.13
N ASN A 55 12.49 -4.92 29.51
CA ASN A 55 13.14 -6.06 30.17
C ASN A 55 14.37 -5.71 31.03
N ASN A 56 14.89 -4.48 30.96
CA ASN A 56 16.21 -4.13 31.51
C ASN A 56 16.30 -4.37 33.03
N ASP A 57 15.24 -4.04 33.77
CA ASP A 57 15.18 -4.16 35.23
C ASP A 57 14.50 -5.46 35.71
N LEU A 58 14.18 -6.38 34.80
CA LEU A 58 13.61 -7.69 35.15
C LEU A 58 14.73 -8.68 35.52
N ASN A 59 14.44 -9.58 36.46
CA ASN A 59 15.31 -10.72 36.75
C ASN A 59 15.15 -11.81 35.69
N THR A 60 15.66 -11.55 34.49
CA THR A 60 15.58 -12.45 33.31
C THR A 60 16.90 -12.49 32.55
N VAL A 61 17.12 -13.57 31.81
CA VAL A 61 18.20 -13.68 30.82
C VAL A 61 17.83 -13.06 29.48
N ILE A 62 16.55 -12.72 29.27
CA ILE A 62 16.02 -12.14 28.03
C ILE A 62 16.09 -10.62 28.11
N ARG A 63 17.30 -10.07 28.02
CA ARG A 63 17.56 -8.62 28.00
C ARG A 63 18.77 -8.30 27.13
N CYS A 64 18.82 -7.07 26.63
CA CYS A 64 19.79 -6.58 25.63
C CYS A 64 20.33 -5.19 25.95
N ASP A 65 20.39 -4.83 27.24
CA ASP A 65 20.91 -3.57 27.79
C ASP A 65 22.44 -3.58 27.96
N PHE A 66 23.13 -4.40 27.16
CA PHE A 66 24.58 -4.53 27.12
C PHE A 66 25.09 -4.73 25.69
N LEU A 67 26.34 -4.37 25.47
CA LEU A 67 27.01 -4.55 24.18
C LEU A 67 27.15 -6.06 23.84
N PRO A 68 27.04 -6.43 22.54
CA PRO A 68 27.12 -5.54 21.38
C PRO A 68 25.78 -4.93 20.92
N TYR A 69 24.66 -5.20 21.59
CA TYR A 69 23.37 -4.60 21.23
C TYR A 69 23.45 -3.07 21.24
N GLY A 70 22.71 -2.43 20.32
CA GLY A 70 22.70 -0.97 20.19
C GLY A 70 23.98 -0.33 19.65
N GLN A 71 24.94 -1.09 19.09
CA GLN A 71 26.19 -0.52 18.56
C GLN A 71 25.99 0.52 17.43
N ASP A 72 24.93 0.38 16.63
CA ASP A 72 24.53 1.31 15.57
C ASP A 72 23.44 2.29 16.05
N PHE A 73 22.97 2.13 17.29
CA PHE A 73 22.08 3.09 17.92
C PHE A 73 22.83 4.39 18.26
N ALA A 74 22.11 5.49 18.44
CA ALA A 74 22.73 6.79 18.70
C ALA A 74 23.68 6.73 19.91
N GLY A 75 24.96 7.03 19.68
CA GLY A 75 26.01 6.96 20.71
C GLY A 75 26.51 5.56 21.05
N GLY A 76 26.12 4.52 20.30
CA GLY A 76 26.49 3.12 20.54
C GLY A 76 25.94 2.58 21.86
N VAL A 77 24.80 3.11 22.31
CA VAL A 77 24.24 2.81 23.64
C VAL A 77 23.27 1.62 23.56
N PRO A 78 23.50 0.55 24.34
CA PRO A 78 22.55 -0.55 24.45
C PRO A 78 21.33 -0.09 25.25
N THR A 79 20.18 0.06 24.59
CA THR A 79 18.94 0.52 25.23
C THR A 79 18.04 -0.61 25.73
N GLY A 80 18.38 -1.86 25.44
CA GLY A 80 17.49 -3.02 25.65
C GLY A 80 16.74 -3.46 24.39
N ARG A 81 16.95 -2.77 23.26
CA ARG A 81 16.48 -3.22 21.93
C ARG A 81 17.23 -4.48 21.50
N PHE A 82 16.51 -5.48 21.04
CA PHE A 82 17.05 -6.74 20.52
C PHE A 82 17.59 -6.58 19.08
N CYS A 83 18.44 -5.58 18.86
CA CYS A 83 18.94 -5.17 17.55
C CYS A 83 20.30 -4.48 17.70
N ASN A 84 21.05 -4.37 16.61
CA ASN A 84 22.21 -3.46 16.52
C ASN A 84 21.81 -1.98 16.62
N GLY A 85 20.56 -1.63 16.29
CA GLY A 85 20.10 -0.24 16.27
C GLY A 85 18.59 -0.14 16.53
N LYS A 86 17.88 0.64 15.70
CA LYS A 86 16.43 0.85 15.79
C LYS A 86 15.65 -0.44 15.53
N VAL A 87 14.53 -0.58 16.23
CA VAL A 87 13.54 -1.66 16.03
C VAL A 87 12.36 -1.15 15.18
N PRO A 88 11.51 -2.03 14.61
CA PRO A 88 10.36 -1.64 13.78
C PRO A 88 9.48 -0.53 14.36
N SER A 89 9.20 -0.52 15.67
CA SER A 89 8.40 0.53 16.29
C SER A 89 9.02 1.93 16.15
N ASP A 90 10.34 2.04 16.25
CA ASP A 90 11.06 3.30 16.04
C ASP A 90 10.97 3.73 14.57
N LEU A 91 11.24 2.79 13.65
CA LEU A 91 11.23 3.06 12.22
C LEU A 91 9.83 3.48 11.74
N ILE A 92 8.78 2.86 12.27
CA ILE A 92 7.39 3.23 11.96
C ILE A 92 7.07 4.62 12.51
N ALA A 93 7.48 4.94 13.74
CA ALA A 93 7.24 6.26 14.33
C ALA A 93 8.02 7.37 13.61
N GLU A 94 9.24 7.08 13.17
CA GLU A 94 10.11 7.93 12.35
C GLU A 94 9.45 8.21 11.00
N GLU A 95 9.01 7.16 10.28
CA GLU A 95 8.36 7.28 8.96
C GLU A 95 7.02 8.05 9.01
N LEU A 96 6.33 7.97 10.14
CA LEU A 96 5.10 8.76 10.40
C LEU A 96 5.39 10.21 10.80
N GLY A 97 6.65 10.57 11.07
CA GLY A 97 7.05 11.89 11.55
C GLY A 97 6.53 12.21 12.95
N ILE A 98 6.35 11.19 13.80
CA ILE A 98 5.84 11.32 15.16
C ILE A 98 6.99 11.56 16.14
N LYS A 99 8.02 10.71 16.07
CA LYS A 99 9.24 10.78 16.89
C LYS A 99 10.32 9.87 16.31
N ASP A 100 11.58 10.14 16.66
CA ASP A 100 12.72 9.38 16.14
C ASP A 100 12.86 7.98 16.75
N ILE A 101 12.47 7.82 18.02
CA ILE A 101 12.51 6.57 18.79
C ILE A 101 11.29 6.45 19.69
N VAL A 102 10.76 5.24 19.86
CA VAL A 102 9.66 4.93 20.78
C VAL A 102 10.25 4.46 22.11
N PRO A 103 10.03 5.17 23.22
CA PRO A 103 10.59 4.78 24.51
C PRO A 103 9.81 3.62 25.14
N ALA A 104 10.50 2.85 25.98
CA ALA A 104 9.90 1.83 26.83
C ALA A 104 9.05 2.49 27.92
N TYR A 105 7.89 1.92 28.24
CA TYR A 105 7.00 2.45 29.27
C TYR A 105 7.63 2.41 30.67
N LEU A 106 8.47 1.40 30.94
CA LEU A 106 9.15 1.21 32.22
C LEU A 106 10.51 1.92 32.31
N ASP A 107 10.91 2.68 31.28
CA ASP A 107 12.14 3.48 31.35
C ASP A 107 12.06 4.49 32.50
N PRO A 108 12.97 4.46 33.48
CA PRO A 108 12.95 5.39 34.62
C PRO A 108 13.18 6.86 34.20
N THR A 109 13.68 7.09 32.99
CA THR A 109 13.90 8.42 32.41
C THR A 109 12.74 8.93 31.55
N LEU A 110 11.66 8.14 31.40
CA LEU A 110 10.49 8.46 30.60
C LEU A 110 9.83 9.77 31.06
N LYS A 111 9.62 10.70 30.12
CA LYS A 111 9.02 12.01 30.44
C LYS A 111 7.52 11.96 30.21
N PRO A 112 6.73 12.76 30.96
CA PRO A 112 5.28 12.88 30.74
C PRO A 112 4.90 13.22 29.29
N GLN A 113 5.71 14.03 28.60
CA GLN A 113 5.48 14.42 27.21
C GLN A 113 5.63 13.25 26.22
N ASP A 114 6.46 12.25 26.54
CA ASP A 114 6.64 11.07 25.69
C ASP A 114 5.35 10.25 25.59
N LEU A 115 4.54 10.28 26.66
CA LEU A 115 3.25 9.61 26.70
C LEU A 115 2.28 10.16 25.64
N LEU A 116 2.34 11.45 25.33
CA LEU A 116 1.42 12.10 24.37
C LEU A 116 1.62 11.59 22.93
N THR A 117 2.81 11.10 22.62
CA THR A 117 3.22 10.64 21.28
C THR A 117 3.47 9.13 21.25
N GLY A 118 3.25 8.44 22.37
CA GLY A 118 3.18 6.98 22.45
C GLY A 118 4.46 6.30 22.93
N VAL A 119 4.31 5.07 23.41
CA VAL A 119 5.35 4.26 24.07
C VAL A 119 5.19 2.80 23.65
N THR A 120 6.20 1.97 23.93
CA THR A 120 6.07 0.52 23.83
C THR A 120 5.94 -0.12 25.21
N PHE A 121 4.97 -1.03 25.33
CA PHE A 121 4.79 -1.93 26.48
C PHE A 121 5.39 -3.31 26.22
N ALA A 122 5.97 -3.53 25.04
CA ALA A 122 6.49 -4.82 24.62
C ALA A 122 7.61 -5.31 25.53
N SER A 123 7.75 -6.63 25.62
CA SER A 123 8.70 -7.31 26.51
C SER A 123 9.24 -8.55 25.81
N GLY A 124 10.56 -8.60 25.62
CA GLY A 124 11.22 -9.72 24.95
C GLY A 124 10.87 -11.08 25.57
N GLY A 125 10.56 -12.08 24.74
CA GLY A 125 10.21 -13.44 25.19
C GLY A 125 8.75 -13.64 25.60
N THR A 126 7.86 -12.66 25.38
CA THR A 126 6.42 -12.86 25.58
C THR A 126 5.75 -13.50 24.36
N GLY A 127 4.54 -13.99 24.55
CA GLY A 127 3.70 -14.48 23.47
C GLY A 127 2.21 -14.45 23.83
N TYR A 128 1.39 -15.02 22.95
CA TYR A 128 -0.04 -15.24 23.15
C TYR A 128 -0.34 -16.39 24.11
N ASP A 129 0.54 -17.40 24.21
CA ASP A 129 0.40 -18.45 25.22
C ASP A 129 0.82 -17.90 26.60
N PRO A 130 -0.06 -17.91 27.62
CA PRO A 130 0.28 -17.45 28.98
C PRO A 130 1.45 -18.22 29.64
N LEU A 131 1.85 -19.38 29.12
CA LEU A 131 3.02 -20.12 29.60
C LEU A 131 4.33 -19.53 29.07
N THR A 132 4.35 -19.00 27.86
CA THR A 132 5.54 -18.42 27.20
C THR A 132 6.25 -17.38 28.09
N PRO A 133 5.59 -16.28 28.54
CA PRO A 133 6.25 -15.27 29.36
C PRO A 133 6.61 -15.79 30.76
N LYS A 134 5.92 -16.82 31.28
CA LYS A 134 6.25 -17.43 32.59
C LYS A 134 7.56 -18.20 32.53
N ILE A 135 7.78 -18.96 31.45
CA ILE A 135 9.04 -19.69 31.25
C ILE A 135 10.21 -18.70 31.11
N ALA A 136 10.01 -17.63 30.35
CA ALA A 136 11.04 -16.62 30.14
C ALA A 136 11.24 -15.65 31.32
N SER A 137 10.33 -15.66 32.32
CA SER A 137 10.30 -14.70 33.43
C SER A 137 10.21 -13.24 32.97
N VAL A 138 9.27 -12.96 32.05
CA VAL A 138 9.09 -11.65 31.40
C VAL A 138 7.63 -11.16 31.46
N ILE A 139 7.37 -9.96 30.96
CA ILE A 139 6.05 -9.30 31.08
C ILE A 139 5.09 -9.89 30.04
N SER A 140 4.05 -10.57 30.52
CA SER A 140 2.99 -11.14 29.67
C SER A 140 2.15 -10.06 28.97
N LEU A 141 1.50 -10.39 27.85
CA LEU A 141 0.56 -9.46 27.17
C LEU A 141 -0.54 -8.93 28.11
N GLY A 142 -1.01 -9.74 29.06
CA GLY A 142 -1.98 -9.29 30.07
C GLY A 142 -1.42 -8.20 30.99
N GLU A 143 -0.15 -8.32 31.39
CA GLU A 143 0.54 -7.28 32.16
C GLU A 143 0.81 -6.03 31.31
N GLN A 144 1.16 -6.18 30.03
CA GLN A 144 1.29 -5.04 29.11
C GLN A 144 -0.02 -4.27 28.98
N LEU A 145 -1.17 -4.96 29.00
CA LEU A 145 -2.49 -4.34 29.01
C LEU A 145 -2.76 -3.60 30.33
N ASN A 146 -2.28 -4.11 31.47
CA ASN A 146 -2.37 -3.42 32.77
C ASN A 146 -1.56 -2.11 32.75
N TYR A 147 -0.32 -2.16 32.24
CA TYR A 147 0.48 -0.95 32.04
C TYR A 147 -0.18 0.04 31.09
N PHE A 148 -0.88 -0.44 30.06
CA PHE A 148 -1.64 0.44 29.18
C PHE A 148 -2.83 1.11 29.89
N LYS A 149 -3.54 0.41 30.78
CA LYS A 149 -4.58 1.01 31.63
C LYS A 149 -4.00 2.09 32.54
N GLU A 150 -2.83 1.85 33.13
CA GLU A 150 -2.09 2.85 33.91
C GLU A 150 -1.67 4.05 33.05
N TYR A 151 -1.12 3.78 31.86
CA TYR A 151 -0.78 4.79 30.86
C TYR A 151 -1.97 5.68 30.50
N ILE A 152 -3.17 5.12 30.30
CA ILE A 152 -4.39 5.92 30.05
C ILE A 152 -4.67 6.86 31.22
N GLY A 153 -4.51 6.38 32.46
CA GLY A 153 -4.64 7.22 33.67
C GLY A 153 -3.64 8.38 33.68
N LYS A 154 -2.36 8.10 33.42
CA LYS A 154 -1.31 9.13 33.31
C LYS A 154 -1.59 10.11 32.16
N LEU A 155 -2.04 9.60 31.02
CA LEU A 155 -2.37 10.39 29.83
C LEU A 155 -3.54 11.35 30.12
N LYS A 156 -4.59 10.89 30.82
CA LYS A 156 -5.69 11.73 31.28
C LYS A 156 -5.23 12.85 32.21
N ALA A 157 -4.32 12.56 33.14
CA ALA A 157 -3.77 13.57 34.05
C ALA A 157 -2.96 14.66 33.31
N ILE A 158 -2.28 14.31 32.21
CA ILE A 158 -1.45 15.26 31.44
C ILE A 158 -2.27 16.03 30.40
N ALA A 159 -3.14 15.33 29.68
CA ALA A 159 -3.80 15.84 28.48
C ALA A 159 -5.26 16.27 28.70
N GLY A 160 -5.88 15.81 29.78
CA GLY A 160 -7.33 15.85 29.97
C GLY A 160 -8.05 14.71 29.23
N GLU A 161 -9.32 14.51 29.56
CA GLU A 161 -10.11 13.38 29.07
C GLU A 161 -10.37 13.44 27.56
N GLU A 162 -10.82 14.59 27.04
CA GLU A 162 -11.14 14.76 25.62
C GLU A 162 -9.92 14.48 24.73
N LYS A 163 -8.76 15.04 25.07
CA LYS A 163 -7.52 14.84 24.33
C LYS A 163 -7.00 13.41 24.45
N THR A 164 -7.19 12.76 25.60
CA THR A 164 -6.87 11.35 25.77
C THR A 164 -7.70 10.47 24.84
N ASN A 165 -9.02 10.69 24.81
CA ASN A 165 -9.92 9.96 23.91
C ASN A 165 -9.54 10.19 22.43
N PHE A 166 -9.15 11.42 22.08
CA PHE A 166 -8.62 11.71 20.74
C PHE A 166 -7.33 10.93 20.44
N ILE A 167 -6.35 10.91 21.36
CA ILE A 167 -5.11 10.16 21.18
C ILE A 167 -5.44 8.68 20.99
N LEU A 168 -6.24 8.07 21.86
CA LEU A 168 -6.60 6.66 21.76
C LEU A 168 -7.32 6.32 20.45
N ALA A 169 -8.27 7.15 20.02
CA ALA A 169 -9.04 6.90 18.81
C ALA A 169 -8.27 7.18 17.50
N LYS A 170 -7.25 8.06 17.51
CA LYS A 170 -6.54 8.48 16.30
C LYS A 170 -5.15 7.88 16.16
N SER A 171 -4.55 7.38 17.24
CA SER A 171 -3.22 6.75 17.24
C SER A 171 -3.20 5.41 16.55
N MET A 172 -1.99 4.96 16.20
CA MET A 172 -1.75 3.62 15.67
C MET A 172 -1.33 2.70 16.81
N PHE A 173 -1.99 1.54 16.88
CA PHE A 173 -1.66 0.47 17.82
C PHE A 173 -0.98 -0.65 17.04
N LEU A 174 0.17 -1.12 17.52
CA LEU A 174 0.90 -2.23 16.92
C LEU A 174 0.98 -3.38 17.91
N VAL A 175 0.67 -4.60 17.47
CA VAL A 175 0.73 -5.83 18.26
C VAL A 175 1.62 -6.83 17.56
N VAL A 176 2.72 -7.23 18.20
CA VAL A 176 3.72 -8.17 17.65
C VAL A 176 3.96 -9.30 18.64
N ALA A 177 3.43 -10.49 18.37
CA ALA A 177 3.62 -11.66 19.23
C ALA A 177 3.38 -12.94 18.44
N GLY A 178 3.78 -14.08 18.98
CA GLY A 178 3.54 -15.41 18.41
C GLY A 178 4.80 -16.19 18.07
N SER A 179 5.91 -15.51 17.81
CA SER A 179 7.17 -16.15 17.43
C SER A 179 7.74 -17.01 18.55
N ASP A 180 7.75 -16.47 19.78
CA ASP A 180 8.19 -17.17 20.99
C ASP A 180 7.28 -18.36 21.34
N ASP A 181 5.97 -18.25 21.11
CA ASP A 181 5.02 -19.33 21.34
C ASP A 181 5.32 -20.55 20.47
N ILE A 182 5.57 -20.31 19.18
CA ILE A 182 5.84 -21.37 18.20
C ILE A 182 7.25 -21.91 18.41
N ALA A 183 8.28 -21.06 18.32
CA ALA A 183 9.67 -21.48 18.36
C ALA A 183 10.04 -22.06 19.72
N ASN A 184 9.90 -21.25 20.77
CA ASN A 184 10.48 -21.56 22.07
C ASN A 184 9.57 -22.50 22.87
N THR A 185 8.31 -22.12 23.08
CA THR A 185 7.39 -22.88 23.94
C THR A 185 6.96 -24.21 23.31
N TYR A 186 6.53 -24.19 22.05
CA TYR A 186 5.98 -25.38 21.39
C TYR A 186 7.04 -26.30 20.80
N PHE A 187 7.99 -25.78 20.02
CA PHE A 187 8.93 -26.65 19.29
C PHE A 187 10.21 -26.98 20.05
N VAL A 188 10.92 -25.98 20.57
CA VAL A 188 12.21 -26.15 21.25
C VAL A 188 12.03 -26.79 22.63
N LEU A 189 11.21 -26.20 23.51
CA LEU A 189 10.99 -26.71 24.86
C LEU A 189 9.98 -27.87 24.90
N ARG A 190 9.15 -28.00 23.86
CA ARG A 190 8.09 -29.02 23.76
C ARG A 190 7.09 -28.97 24.93
N ALA A 191 6.99 -27.84 25.63
CA ALA A 191 6.20 -27.68 26.84
C ALA A 191 4.69 -27.88 26.60
N ARG A 192 4.25 -27.70 25.35
CA ARG A 192 2.85 -27.80 24.93
C ARG A 192 2.53 -29.00 24.03
N LYS A 193 3.52 -29.73 23.53
CA LYS A 193 3.32 -30.80 22.53
C LYS A 193 2.47 -31.98 23.03
N LEU A 194 2.46 -32.24 24.34
CA LEU A 194 1.61 -33.29 24.92
C LEU A 194 0.16 -32.85 25.13
N GLN A 195 -0.10 -31.54 25.09
CA GLN A 195 -1.42 -30.96 25.36
C GLN A 195 -2.12 -30.52 24.08
N TYR A 196 -1.35 -30.07 23.09
CA TYR A 196 -1.86 -29.51 21.84
C TYR A 196 -1.09 -30.08 20.66
N ASP A 197 -1.82 -30.44 19.60
CA ASP A 197 -1.25 -30.52 18.27
C ASP A 197 -1.15 -29.10 17.65
N VAL A 198 -0.53 -28.98 16.48
CA VAL A 198 -0.30 -27.67 15.84
C VAL A 198 -1.62 -26.93 15.55
N PRO A 199 -2.67 -27.57 15.00
CA PRO A 199 -3.97 -26.94 14.86
C PRO A 199 -4.53 -26.40 16.18
N ALA A 200 -4.60 -27.21 17.24
CA ALA A 200 -5.17 -26.78 18.52
C ALA A 200 -4.31 -25.69 19.21
N TYR A 201 -2.99 -25.76 19.07
CA TYR A 201 -2.10 -24.74 19.63
C TYR A 201 -2.27 -23.39 18.92
N THR A 202 -2.37 -23.40 17.59
CA THR A 202 -2.65 -22.18 16.83
C THR A 202 -4.05 -21.63 17.08
N ASP A 203 -5.02 -22.46 17.50
CA ASP A 203 -6.33 -22.00 18.00
C ASP A 203 -6.20 -21.28 19.35
N LEU A 204 -5.39 -21.81 20.28
CA LEU A 204 -5.11 -21.14 21.55
C LEU A 204 -4.49 -19.75 21.32
N MET A 205 -3.49 -19.67 20.43
CA MET A 205 -2.83 -18.41 20.11
C MET A 205 -3.78 -17.39 19.46
N VAL A 206 -4.58 -17.80 18.48
CA VAL A 206 -5.49 -16.87 17.78
C VAL A 206 -6.63 -16.39 18.68
N ASN A 207 -7.11 -17.23 19.60
CA ASN A 207 -8.12 -16.84 20.59
C ASN A 207 -7.56 -15.76 21.53
N SER A 208 -6.34 -15.95 22.04
CA SER A 208 -5.67 -14.94 22.87
C SER A 208 -5.44 -13.63 22.09
N ALA A 209 -4.97 -13.71 20.85
CA ALA A 209 -4.81 -12.52 20.00
C ALA A 209 -6.13 -11.77 19.78
N ALA A 210 -7.22 -12.50 19.54
CA ALA A 210 -8.55 -11.94 19.36
C ALA A 210 -9.07 -11.25 20.62
N GLU A 211 -8.87 -11.85 21.79
CA GLU A 211 -9.23 -11.25 23.09
C GLU A 211 -8.42 -9.99 23.36
N PHE A 212 -7.11 -10.02 23.14
CA PHE A 212 -6.25 -8.86 23.34
C PHE A 212 -6.66 -7.66 22.46
N VAL A 213 -6.97 -7.90 21.19
CA VAL A 213 -7.45 -6.85 20.28
C VAL A 213 -8.80 -6.28 20.71
N LYS A 214 -9.71 -7.12 21.22
CA LYS A 214 -11.01 -6.67 21.77
C LYS A 214 -10.82 -5.80 23.01
N GLU A 215 -9.90 -6.17 23.90
CA GLU A 215 -9.56 -5.36 25.09
C GLU A 215 -9.01 -3.99 24.70
N LEU A 216 -8.05 -3.93 23.76
CA LEU A 216 -7.55 -2.65 23.23
C LEU A 216 -8.66 -1.79 22.64
N TYR A 217 -9.57 -2.39 21.86
CA TYR A 217 -10.72 -1.70 21.30
C TYR A 217 -11.66 -1.16 22.40
N GLY A 218 -11.94 -1.98 23.43
CA GLY A 218 -12.72 -1.58 24.60
C GLY A 218 -12.10 -0.43 25.38
N LEU A 219 -10.77 -0.32 25.38
CA LEU A 219 -10.02 0.79 25.98
C LEU A 219 -9.88 2.03 25.07
N GLY A 220 -10.54 2.04 23.90
CA GLY A 220 -10.62 3.22 23.03
C GLY A 220 -9.70 3.17 21.79
N ALA A 221 -8.93 2.11 21.59
CA ALA A 221 -8.13 1.95 20.37
C ALA A 221 -9.04 1.76 19.14
N ARG A 222 -8.70 2.41 18.03
CA ARG A 222 -9.48 2.31 16.77
C ARG A 222 -8.65 1.97 15.54
N LYS A 223 -7.33 2.03 15.58
CA LYS A 223 -6.46 1.65 14.46
C LYS A 223 -5.43 0.64 14.97
N ILE A 224 -5.67 -0.65 14.77
CA ILE A 224 -4.87 -1.72 15.34
C ILE A 224 -4.27 -2.55 14.20
N GLY A 225 -2.95 -2.54 14.10
CA GLY A 225 -2.16 -3.42 13.25
C GLY A 225 -1.64 -4.59 14.06
N VAL A 226 -1.92 -5.82 13.62
CA VAL A 226 -1.41 -7.04 14.26
C VAL A 226 -0.52 -7.76 13.27
N PHE A 227 0.71 -8.01 13.69
CA PHE A 227 1.74 -8.61 12.85
C PHE A 227 1.59 -10.12 12.79
N SER A 228 1.86 -10.67 11.61
CA SER A 228 2.00 -12.10 11.40
C SER A 228 3.28 -12.62 12.07
N THR A 229 3.36 -13.93 12.33
CA THR A 229 4.63 -14.56 12.68
C THR A 229 5.53 -14.66 11.43
N PRO A 230 6.85 -14.45 11.55
CA PRO A 230 7.80 -14.58 10.43
C PRO A 230 7.94 -16.05 9.97
N PRO A 231 8.73 -16.34 8.91
CA PRO A 231 9.23 -17.69 8.61
C PRO A 231 10.17 -18.15 9.73
N ILE A 232 9.60 -18.46 10.89
CA ILE A 232 10.34 -18.62 12.14
C ILE A 232 11.28 -19.83 12.12
N GLY A 233 10.96 -20.86 11.33
CA GLY A 233 11.86 -21.99 11.10
C GLY A 233 13.14 -21.60 10.36
N CYS A 234 13.18 -20.43 9.71
CA CYS A 234 14.32 -19.95 8.96
C CYS A 234 15.26 -19.03 9.73
N VAL A 235 14.93 -18.62 10.97
CA VAL A 235 15.86 -17.79 11.76
C VAL A 235 17.06 -18.65 12.23
N PRO A 236 18.26 -18.09 12.43
CA PRO A 236 19.49 -18.87 12.59
C PRO A 236 19.47 -19.92 13.71
N SER A 237 18.88 -19.60 14.86
CA SER A 237 18.73 -20.52 15.99
C SER A 237 17.81 -21.70 15.67
N GLN A 238 16.71 -21.46 14.95
CA GLN A 238 15.76 -22.52 14.61
C GLN A 238 16.28 -23.40 13.47
N ARG A 239 17.08 -22.83 12.57
CA ARG A 239 17.92 -23.60 11.63
C ARG A 239 18.87 -24.54 12.37
N THR A 240 19.55 -24.05 13.41
CA THR A 240 20.48 -24.85 14.23
C THR A 240 19.77 -25.93 15.04
N LEU A 241 18.62 -25.63 15.63
CA LEU A 241 17.90 -26.54 16.54
C LEU A 241 16.95 -27.52 15.83
N GLY A 242 16.42 -27.14 14.67
CA GLY A 242 15.36 -27.86 13.96
C GLY A 242 15.61 -28.15 12.48
N GLY A 243 16.69 -27.60 11.90
CA GLY A 243 17.02 -27.70 10.47
C GLY A 243 17.87 -28.90 10.05
N GLY A 244 18.18 -29.80 10.97
CA GLY A 244 19.09 -30.92 10.72
C GLY A 244 20.56 -30.50 10.56
N LEU A 245 21.39 -31.42 10.06
CA LEU A 245 22.84 -31.21 9.92
C LEU A 245 23.19 -30.05 8.98
N GLU A 246 22.42 -29.88 7.91
CA GLU A 246 22.59 -28.80 6.94
C GLU A 246 22.05 -27.45 7.43
N ARG A 247 21.45 -27.41 8.62
CA ARG A 247 20.83 -26.22 9.21
C ARG A 247 19.80 -25.58 8.27
N GLU A 248 18.99 -26.38 7.58
CA GLU A 248 17.93 -25.87 6.71
C GLU A 248 16.80 -25.19 7.50
N CYS A 249 15.86 -24.54 6.82
CA CYS A 249 14.67 -24.05 7.52
C CYS A 249 13.90 -25.21 8.16
N ALA A 250 13.49 -25.05 9.41
CA ALA A 250 12.66 -26.03 10.10
C ALA A 250 11.21 -25.95 9.58
N GLU A 251 10.86 -26.78 8.59
CA GLU A 251 9.58 -26.67 7.88
C GLU A 251 8.34 -26.84 8.77
N ASP A 252 8.37 -27.72 9.77
CA ASP A 252 7.25 -27.90 10.70
C ASP A 252 6.92 -26.60 11.47
N TYR A 253 7.93 -25.75 11.71
CA TYR A 253 7.79 -24.50 12.44
C TYR A 253 7.14 -23.46 11.52
N ASN A 254 7.57 -23.44 10.25
CA ASN A 254 6.98 -22.61 9.21
C ASN A 254 5.53 -23.01 8.91
N VAL A 255 5.19 -24.30 8.91
CA VAL A 255 3.81 -24.79 8.77
C VAL A 255 2.93 -24.27 9.91
N ALA A 256 3.42 -24.33 11.16
CA ALA A 256 2.69 -23.77 12.30
C ALA A 256 2.51 -22.25 12.17
N ALA A 257 3.56 -21.52 11.77
CA ALA A 257 3.51 -20.07 11.55
C ALA A 257 2.50 -19.69 10.46
N ILE A 258 2.51 -20.36 9.30
CA ILE A 258 1.55 -20.13 8.21
C ILE A 258 0.12 -20.42 8.67
N LEU A 259 -0.09 -21.50 9.43
CA LEU A 259 -1.42 -21.85 9.94
C LEU A 259 -1.93 -20.81 10.93
N PHE A 260 -1.11 -20.39 11.88
CA PHE A 260 -1.43 -19.29 12.80
C PHE A 260 -1.76 -18.01 12.04
N ASN A 261 -0.92 -17.61 11.09
CA ASN A 261 -1.10 -16.42 10.27
C ASN A 261 -2.42 -16.41 9.49
N LYS A 262 -2.81 -17.56 8.92
CA LYS A 262 -4.09 -17.72 8.22
C LYS A 262 -5.27 -17.53 9.18
N LYS A 263 -5.22 -18.14 10.37
CA LYS A 263 -6.25 -18.00 11.40
C LYS A 263 -6.34 -16.56 11.91
N LEU A 264 -5.19 -15.92 12.16
CA LEU A 264 -5.08 -14.54 12.60
C LEU A 264 -5.72 -13.57 11.59
N SER A 265 -5.37 -13.69 10.31
CA SER A 265 -5.97 -12.87 9.25
C SER A 265 -7.50 -13.06 9.19
N SER A 266 -7.98 -14.30 9.33
CA SER A 266 -9.41 -14.59 9.36
C SER A 266 -10.13 -13.93 10.55
N VAL A 267 -9.59 -14.04 11.76
CA VAL A 267 -10.23 -13.45 12.96
C VAL A 267 -10.23 -11.92 12.90
N LEU A 268 -9.15 -11.28 12.44
CA LEU A 268 -9.08 -9.83 12.29
C LEU A 268 -10.06 -9.31 11.25
N ASN A 269 -10.28 -10.07 10.16
CA ASN A 269 -11.32 -9.74 9.18
C ASN A 269 -12.73 -9.80 9.77
N SER A 270 -13.00 -10.74 10.69
CA SER A 270 -14.31 -10.85 11.36
C SER A 270 -14.65 -9.62 12.23
N PHE A 271 -13.64 -8.89 12.70
CA PHE A 271 -13.83 -7.70 13.52
C PHE A 271 -14.39 -6.50 12.75
N LYS A 272 -14.25 -6.47 11.42
CA LYS A 272 -14.82 -5.41 10.57
C LYS A 272 -16.35 -5.32 10.71
N THR A 273 -17.01 -6.45 10.96
CA THR A 273 -18.46 -6.52 11.14
C THR A 273 -18.88 -6.24 12.59
N ASN A 274 -18.13 -6.75 13.57
CA ASN A 274 -18.52 -6.71 14.99
C ASN A 274 -18.04 -5.46 15.75
N MET A 275 -17.04 -4.75 15.21
CA MET A 275 -16.43 -3.57 15.82
C MET A 275 -16.26 -2.47 14.74
N PRO A 276 -17.37 -1.92 14.21
CA PRO A 276 -17.39 -1.15 12.95
C PRO A 276 -16.61 0.17 13.00
N ASP A 277 -16.44 0.76 14.19
CA ASP A 277 -15.62 1.97 14.36
C ASP A 277 -14.11 1.69 14.34
N GLY A 278 -13.72 0.41 14.37
CA GLY A 278 -12.34 -0.04 14.39
C GLY A 278 -11.80 -0.37 13.00
N ARG A 279 -10.51 -0.08 12.80
CA ARG A 279 -9.72 -0.53 11.67
C ARG A 279 -8.69 -1.53 12.17
N PHE A 280 -8.86 -2.78 11.77
CA PHE A 280 -8.00 -3.89 12.13
C PHE A 280 -7.25 -4.34 10.89
N VAL A 281 -5.92 -4.33 10.96
CA VAL A 281 -5.05 -4.64 9.82
C VAL A 281 -4.16 -5.82 10.20
N TYR A 282 -4.24 -6.89 9.42
CA TYR A 282 -3.24 -7.94 9.42
C TYR A 282 -2.01 -7.42 8.67
N ILE A 283 -0.84 -7.45 9.33
CA ILE A 283 0.43 -6.99 8.76
C ILE A 283 1.29 -8.22 8.48
N ASP A 284 1.59 -8.45 7.20
CA ASP A 284 2.38 -9.61 6.81
C ASP A 284 3.88 -9.34 6.87
N VAL A 285 4.58 -10.01 7.77
CA VAL A 285 6.05 -10.03 7.83
C VAL A 285 6.64 -11.37 7.40
N TYR A 286 5.80 -12.37 7.13
CA TYR A 286 6.26 -13.70 6.72
C TYR A 286 6.91 -13.64 5.34
N ASN A 287 6.14 -13.20 4.34
CA ASN A 287 6.61 -13.18 2.95
C ASN A 287 7.75 -12.19 2.72
N PRO A 288 7.74 -10.97 3.30
CA PRO A 288 8.84 -10.02 3.12
C PRO A 288 10.17 -10.52 3.68
N LEU A 289 10.17 -11.09 4.89
CA LEU A 289 11.40 -11.64 5.47
C LEU A 289 11.86 -12.89 4.72
N LEU A 290 10.93 -13.77 4.32
CA LEU A 290 11.29 -14.91 3.47
C LEU A 290 11.91 -14.46 2.14
N GLY A 291 11.37 -13.42 1.53
CA GLY A 291 11.91 -12.82 0.31
C GLY A 291 13.32 -12.25 0.50
N LEU A 292 13.61 -11.64 1.66
CA LEU A 292 14.97 -11.21 2.02
C LEU A 292 15.93 -12.38 2.17
N ILE A 293 15.49 -13.48 2.79
CA ILE A 293 16.30 -14.68 2.99
C ILE A 293 16.58 -15.36 1.64
N GLN A 294 15.59 -15.44 0.75
CA GLN A 294 15.71 -16.12 -0.54
C GLN A 294 16.44 -15.27 -1.59
N ASN A 295 16.34 -13.95 -1.53
CA ASN A 295 16.94 -13.03 -2.51
C ASN A 295 17.75 -11.89 -1.84
N PRO A 296 18.78 -12.22 -1.03
CA PRO A 296 19.46 -11.24 -0.18
C PRO A 296 20.21 -10.16 -0.97
N GLN A 297 20.74 -10.52 -2.13
CA GLN A 297 21.54 -9.64 -2.99
C GLN A 297 20.75 -8.41 -3.48
N LYS A 298 19.41 -8.52 -3.60
CA LYS A 298 18.54 -7.40 -4.02
C LYS A 298 18.63 -6.19 -3.07
N ASN A 299 18.98 -6.43 -1.80
CA ASN A 299 19.12 -5.40 -0.77
C ASN A 299 20.56 -5.34 -0.22
N GLY A 300 21.52 -5.93 -0.94
CA GLY A 300 22.94 -5.95 -0.57
C GLY A 300 23.23 -6.72 0.72
N PHE A 301 22.46 -7.76 1.03
CA PHE A 301 22.79 -8.72 2.08
C PHE A 301 23.58 -9.89 1.49
N GLU A 302 24.44 -10.48 2.30
CA GLU A 302 25.29 -11.63 1.94
C GLU A 302 25.06 -12.81 2.89
N VAL A 303 24.75 -12.55 4.16
CA VAL A 303 24.56 -13.58 5.18
C VAL A 303 23.11 -13.59 5.68
N VAL A 304 22.44 -14.72 5.51
CA VAL A 304 20.99 -14.89 5.81
C VAL A 304 20.69 -16.01 6.80
N ASN A 305 21.64 -16.90 7.06
CA ASN A 305 21.48 -18.12 7.86
C ASN A 305 22.22 -18.05 9.21
N ASN A 306 22.94 -16.97 9.47
CA ASN A 306 23.70 -16.70 10.68
C ASN A 306 23.43 -15.28 11.17
N GLY A 307 23.40 -15.11 12.49
CA GLY A 307 23.48 -13.80 13.12
C GLY A 307 24.88 -13.20 12.97
N CYS A 308 24.97 -11.87 12.98
CA CYS A 308 26.25 -11.16 13.07
C CYS A 308 26.94 -11.40 14.41
N CYS A 309 26.17 -11.56 15.51
CA CYS A 309 26.71 -11.71 16.84
C CYS A 309 27.19 -13.14 17.14
N GLY A 310 28.37 -13.25 17.74
CA GLY A 310 28.94 -14.55 18.12
C GLY A 310 29.24 -15.43 16.91
N THR A 311 28.98 -16.74 17.02
CA THR A 311 28.98 -17.63 15.84
C THR A 311 27.75 -17.43 14.95
N GLY A 312 26.74 -16.71 15.44
CA GLY A 312 25.48 -16.46 14.75
C GLY A 312 24.52 -17.65 14.75
N ASN A 313 24.86 -18.76 15.40
CA ASN A 313 24.10 -20.01 15.33
C ASN A 313 23.07 -20.16 16.45
N ILE A 314 23.39 -19.68 17.66
CA ILE A 314 22.53 -19.84 18.85
C ILE A 314 22.58 -18.65 19.80
N GLU A 315 23.54 -17.74 19.59
CA GLU A 315 23.76 -16.57 20.43
C GLU A 315 22.58 -15.61 20.26
N VAL A 316 21.83 -15.41 21.35
CA VAL A 316 20.69 -14.50 21.45
C VAL A 316 20.61 -14.01 22.91
N ALA A 317 20.17 -12.77 23.11
CA ALA A 317 20.14 -12.10 24.40
C ALA A 317 21.47 -12.25 25.15
N ILE A 318 21.48 -12.81 26.36
CA ILE A 318 22.69 -12.93 27.18
C ILE A 318 23.82 -13.73 26.52
N LEU A 319 23.52 -14.62 25.56
CA LEU A 319 24.54 -15.39 24.83
C LEU A 319 25.21 -14.56 23.72
N CYS A 320 24.63 -13.44 23.33
CA CYS A 320 25.20 -12.44 22.45
C CYS A 320 25.74 -11.28 23.30
N ASN A 321 27.00 -11.35 23.73
CA ASN A 321 27.60 -10.35 24.59
C ASN A 321 29.06 -10.06 24.16
N LYS A 322 29.75 -9.12 24.84
CA LYS A 322 31.14 -8.75 24.52
C LYS A 322 32.14 -9.91 24.51
N LEU A 323 31.85 -11.00 25.22
CA LEU A 323 32.69 -12.20 25.29
C LEU A 323 32.38 -13.19 24.17
N SER A 324 31.32 -12.98 23.40
CA SER A 324 30.95 -13.85 22.28
C SER A 324 32.01 -13.72 21.18
N PRO A 325 32.75 -14.81 20.87
CA PRO A 325 33.78 -14.77 19.86
C PRO A 325 33.16 -14.53 18.48
N SER A 326 33.90 -13.88 17.58
CA SER A 326 33.54 -13.81 16.14
C SER A 326 32.34 -12.93 15.76
N THR A 327 31.95 -11.95 16.59
CA THR A 327 30.98 -10.92 16.17
C THR A 327 31.46 -10.24 14.88
N CYS A 328 30.57 -10.11 13.90
CA CYS A 328 30.92 -9.67 12.55
C CYS A 328 31.41 -8.22 12.51
N THR A 329 32.24 -7.89 11.52
CA THR A 329 32.79 -6.54 11.33
C THR A 329 31.90 -5.63 10.49
N ASP A 330 31.08 -6.18 9.59
CA ASP A 330 30.16 -5.44 8.73
C ASP A 330 28.73 -5.97 8.87
N VAL A 331 27.96 -5.35 9.78
CA VAL A 331 26.55 -5.70 10.04
C VAL A 331 25.68 -5.47 8.82
N SER A 332 26.06 -4.56 7.92
CA SER A 332 25.25 -4.21 6.75
C SER A 332 25.08 -5.39 5.78
N LYS A 333 25.93 -6.42 5.89
CA LYS A 333 25.86 -7.65 5.10
C LYS A 333 24.96 -8.72 5.68
N TYR A 334 24.48 -8.56 6.91
CA TYR A 334 23.71 -9.57 7.64
C TYR A 334 22.23 -9.20 7.69
N VAL A 335 21.36 -10.18 7.40
CA VAL A 335 19.92 -10.05 7.66
C VAL A 335 19.64 -10.09 9.16
N PHE A 336 20.35 -10.94 9.89
CA PHE A 336 20.15 -11.17 11.33
C PHE A 336 21.27 -10.57 12.18
N TRP A 337 20.88 -9.85 13.23
CA TRP A 337 21.81 -9.29 14.20
C TRP A 337 22.35 -10.38 15.12
N ASP A 338 21.47 -11.11 15.77
CA ASP A 338 21.80 -12.29 16.57
C ASP A 338 21.16 -13.54 15.94
N SER A 339 21.10 -14.66 16.64
CA SER A 339 20.55 -15.90 16.09
C SER A 339 19.01 -15.92 15.97
N TYR A 340 18.32 -14.81 16.23
CA TYR A 340 16.86 -14.72 16.20
C TYR A 340 16.36 -13.42 15.54
N HIS A 341 16.95 -12.27 15.88
CA HIS A 341 16.45 -10.94 15.55
C HIS A 341 17.13 -10.36 14.29
N PRO A 342 16.36 -9.77 13.36
CA PRO A 342 16.91 -9.01 12.24
C PRO A 342 17.78 -7.81 12.63
N THR A 343 18.65 -7.37 11.71
CA THR A 343 19.41 -6.11 11.84
C THR A 343 18.53 -4.89 11.58
N GLU A 344 18.95 -3.70 12.04
CA GLU A 344 18.24 -2.44 11.72
C GLU A 344 18.08 -2.29 10.20
N LYS A 345 19.12 -2.62 9.41
CA LYS A 345 19.06 -2.55 7.95
C LYS A 345 17.95 -3.46 7.41
N ALA A 346 17.87 -4.70 7.89
CA ALA A 346 16.80 -5.62 7.50
C ALA A 346 15.42 -5.08 7.90
N TYR A 347 15.26 -4.59 9.14
CA TYR A 347 14.02 -3.95 9.57
C TYR A 347 13.65 -2.74 8.72
N ARG A 348 14.60 -1.88 8.36
CA ARG A 348 14.36 -0.73 7.48
C ARG A 348 13.86 -1.17 6.12
N VAL A 349 14.42 -2.22 5.54
CA VAL A 349 13.89 -2.79 4.28
C VAL A 349 12.47 -3.33 4.48
N LEU A 350 12.20 -4.05 5.57
CA LEU A 350 10.88 -4.61 5.85
C LEU A 350 9.80 -3.52 6.07
N VAL A 351 10.16 -2.41 6.73
CA VAL A 351 9.24 -1.28 6.99
C VAL A 351 9.03 -0.42 5.74
N THR A 352 10.03 -0.30 4.87
CA THR A 352 9.99 0.62 3.70
C THR A 352 9.61 -0.05 2.36
N THR A 353 9.63 -1.38 2.27
CA THR A 353 9.33 -2.09 1.01
C THR A 353 7.84 -2.02 0.67
N ARG A 354 7.52 -1.30 -0.42
CA ARG A 354 6.15 -1.04 -0.89
C ARG A 354 5.47 -2.20 -1.64
N ASN A 355 6.18 -3.28 -1.99
CA ASN A 355 5.74 -4.22 -3.03
C ASN A 355 5.42 -5.66 -2.58
N ALA A 356 5.36 -5.97 -1.29
CA ALA A 356 4.80 -7.24 -0.82
C ALA A 356 4.42 -7.10 0.65
N GLY A 357 3.13 -6.98 0.99
CA GLY A 357 2.62 -7.10 2.37
C GLY A 357 3.10 -6.08 3.43
N GLY A 358 4.07 -5.22 3.10
CA GLY A 358 4.59 -4.19 3.99
C GLY A 358 3.51 -3.20 4.42
N VAL A 359 3.69 -2.61 5.59
CA VAL A 359 2.79 -1.57 6.09
C VAL A 359 2.77 -0.44 5.07
N CYS A 360 1.65 -0.22 4.40
CA CYS A 360 1.37 1.02 3.68
C CYS A 360 1.26 2.15 4.71
N LEU A 361 2.39 2.55 5.29
CA LEU A 361 2.51 3.76 6.07
C LEU A 361 2.35 4.89 5.06
N ALA A 362 1.33 5.71 5.26
CA ALA A 362 1.25 7.00 4.61
C ALA A 362 2.44 7.82 5.10
N SER A 363 3.59 7.71 4.44
CA SER A 363 4.74 8.56 4.73
C SER A 363 4.38 10.00 4.36
N ASN A 364 4.60 10.91 5.30
CA ASN A 364 4.69 12.33 5.00
C ASN A 364 5.98 12.53 4.19
N LYS A 365 6.09 13.19 3.04
CA LYS A 365 5.18 13.80 2.08
C LYS A 365 6.01 13.95 0.79
N ILE A 366 5.70 13.23 -0.29
CA ILE A 366 5.81 13.86 -1.61
C ILE A 366 4.41 14.37 -1.90
N THR A 367 4.11 15.59 -1.44
CA THR A 367 2.88 16.27 -1.84
C THR A 367 3.15 17.07 -3.09
N PHE A 368 2.42 16.77 -4.15
CA PHE A 368 2.38 17.60 -5.34
C PHE A 368 1.29 18.65 -5.14
N PRO A 369 1.56 19.95 -5.39
CA PRO A 369 0.53 20.98 -5.31
C PRO A 369 -0.54 20.81 -6.40
N ALA A 370 -0.14 20.30 -7.57
CA ALA A 370 -1.03 20.02 -8.68
C ALA A 370 -0.67 18.73 -9.43
N LEU A 371 -1.66 18.19 -10.14
CA LEU A 371 -1.51 17.15 -11.16
C LEU A 371 -1.94 17.71 -12.52
N PHE A 372 -1.03 17.71 -13.50
CA PHE A 372 -1.34 18.04 -14.88
C PHE A 372 -1.28 16.78 -15.73
N ALA A 373 -2.40 16.37 -16.32
CA ALA A 373 -2.49 15.14 -17.10
C ALA A 373 -2.52 15.41 -18.61
N PHE A 374 -1.79 14.61 -19.38
CA PHE A 374 -1.62 14.71 -20.83
C PHE A 374 -1.74 13.33 -21.47
N GLY A 375 -2.26 13.29 -22.69
CA GLY A 375 -2.33 12.10 -23.50
C GLY A 375 -3.73 11.75 -23.97
N ASP A 376 -4.10 10.48 -23.83
CA ASP A 376 -5.28 9.88 -24.43
C ASP A 376 -6.42 9.58 -23.44
N SER A 377 -7.33 8.69 -23.84
CA SER A 377 -8.55 8.31 -23.11
C SER A 377 -8.29 7.72 -21.71
N ILE A 378 -7.08 7.23 -21.42
CA ILE A 378 -6.73 6.68 -20.10
C ILE A 378 -6.75 7.76 -19.00
N VAL A 379 -6.51 9.02 -19.39
CA VAL A 379 -6.36 10.15 -18.47
C VAL A 379 -7.23 11.37 -18.84
N ASP A 380 -8.07 11.24 -19.88
CA ASP A 380 -9.05 12.26 -20.30
C ASP A 380 -10.26 12.30 -19.36
N THR A 381 -10.55 13.49 -18.85
CA THR A 381 -11.64 13.77 -17.91
C THR A 381 -12.80 14.54 -18.54
N GLY A 382 -12.81 14.69 -19.87
CA GLY A 382 -13.93 15.24 -20.65
C GLY A 382 -13.58 16.39 -21.60
N ASN A 383 -12.32 16.53 -22.05
CA ASN A 383 -11.95 17.61 -22.98
C ASN A 383 -12.62 17.48 -24.35
N ASN A 384 -13.09 16.27 -24.69
CA ASN A 384 -13.76 16.00 -25.97
C ASN A 384 -15.26 16.37 -25.99
N ASN A 385 -15.88 16.67 -24.84
CA ASN A 385 -17.34 16.82 -24.71
C ASN A 385 -17.94 17.86 -25.67
N LYS A 386 -17.27 19.00 -25.82
CA LYS A 386 -17.73 20.15 -26.63
C LYS A 386 -17.08 20.21 -28.01
N ARG A 387 -16.19 19.27 -28.34
CA ARG A 387 -15.47 19.24 -29.61
C ARG A 387 -16.24 18.45 -30.66
N PHE A 388 -16.01 18.75 -31.94
CA PHE A 388 -16.49 17.91 -33.03
C PHE A 388 -15.50 16.75 -33.23
N THR A 389 -15.70 15.63 -32.54
CA THR A 389 -14.82 14.45 -32.59
C THR A 389 -15.66 13.19 -32.45
N ILE A 390 -15.18 12.09 -33.02
CA ILE A 390 -15.77 10.75 -32.82
C ILE A 390 -15.33 10.12 -31.49
N ALA A 391 -14.32 10.68 -30.82
CA ALA A 391 -13.81 10.21 -29.54
C ALA A 391 -14.56 10.85 -28.37
N LYS A 392 -15.77 10.38 -28.05
CA LYS A 392 -16.58 10.94 -26.95
C LYS A 392 -17.09 9.86 -25.99
N ALA A 393 -17.10 10.20 -24.71
CA ALA A 393 -17.63 9.37 -23.62
C ALA A 393 -18.57 10.16 -22.69
N ASN A 394 -19.28 11.15 -23.23
CA ASN A 394 -20.26 11.99 -22.52
C ASN A 394 -21.70 11.55 -22.75
N ILE A 395 -21.90 10.28 -23.10
CA ILE A 395 -23.18 9.64 -23.32
C ILE A 395 -23.25 8.36 -22.48
N PRO A 396 -24.42 8.01 -21.90
CA PRO A 396 -24.59 6.72 -21.22
C PRO A 396 -24.28 5.54 -22.15
N PRO A 397 -23.71 4.42 -21.64
CA PRO A 397 -23.53 4.05 -20.23
C PRO A 397 -22.20 4.52 -19.59
N TYR A 398 -21.41 5.35 -20.26
CA TYR A 398 -20.22 5.94 -19.62
C TYR A 398 -20.61 6.71 -18.36
N GLY A 399 -19.79 6.62 -17.31
CA GLY A 399 -20.05 7.29 -16.04
C GLY A 399 -21.18 6.70 -15.19
N ARG A 400 -21.72 5.51 -15.50
CA ARG A 400 -22.75 4.82 -14.68
C ARG A 400 -22.40 4.71 -13.19
N ASP A 401 -21.13 4.42 -12.89
CA ASP A 401 -20.59 4.28 -11.53
C ASP A 401 -19.88 5.57 -11.06
N PHE A 402 -19.91 6.64 -11.86
CA PHE A 402 -19.44 7.95 -11.45
C PHE A 402 -20.44 8.57 -10.45
N PRO A 403 -20.01 9.43 -9.50
CA PRO A 403 -20.95 10.10 -8.61
C PRO A 403 -22.10 10.79 -9.36
N GLY A 404 -23.33 10.36 -9.08
CA GLY A 404 -24.54 10.84 -9.75
C GLY A 404 -24.92 10.08 -11.03
N GLY A 405 -24.18 9.04 -11.42
CA GLY A 405 -24.47 8.19 -12.59
C GLY A 405 -24.36 8.90 -13.95
N ALA A 406 -23.63 10.02 -13.99
CA ALA A 406 -23.58 10.90 -15.16
C ALA A 406 -22.38 10.62 -16.07
N ALA A 407 -22.63 10.60 -17.38
CA ALA A 407 -21.58 10.53 -18.39
C ALA A 407 -20.79 11.84 -18.49
N THR A 408 -19.64 11.92 -17.84
CA THR A 408 -18.86 13.17 -17.76
C THR A 408 -17.86 13.37 -18.90
N GLY A 409 -17.73 12.44 -19.85
CA GLY A 409 -16.65 12.45 -20.84
C GLY A 409 -15.43 11.60 -20.47
N ARG A 410 -15.52 10.85 -19.37
CA ARG A 410 -14.51 9.90 -18.93
C ARG A 410 -14.71 8.57 -19.67
N PHE A 411 -13.65 8.03 -20.27
CA PHE A 411 -13.70 6.78 -21.04
C PHE A 411 -13.73 5.54 -20.12
N GLY A 412 -14.77 5.44 -19.29
CA GLY A 412 -15.02 4.34 -18.38
C GLY A 412 -16.40 4.43 -17.73
N ASN A 413 -16.71 3.43 -16.90
CA ASN A 413 -17.93 3.44 -16.06
C ASN A 413 -17.83 4.43 -14.89
N GLY A 414 -16.64 4.87 -14.49
CA GLY A 414 -16.44 5.76 -13.35
C GLY A 414 -15.22 6.68 -13.50
N LYS A 415 -14.45 6.82 -12.41
CA LYS A 415 -13.20 7.59 -12.38
C LYS A 415 -12.17 6.98 -13.34
N VAL A 416 -11.38 7.82 -14.02
CA VAL A 416 -10.26 7.37 -14.87
C VAL A 416 -8.93 7.46 -14.12
N PHE A 417 -7.84 6.99 -14.72
CA PHE A 417 -6.54 6.86 -14.03
C PHE A 417 -6.06 8.18 -13.42
N SER A 418 -6.28 9.30 -14.12
CA SER A 418 -5.91 10.64 -13.63
C SER A 418 -6.71 11.08 -12.39
N ASP A 419 -7.99 10.71 -12.26
CA ASP A 419 -8.76 10.96 -11.04
C ASP A 419 -8.27 10.10 -9.88
N LEU A 420 -8.07 8.80 -10.13
CA LEU A 420 -7.62 7.86 -9.11
C LEU A 420 -6.24 8.26 -8.57
N LEU A 421 -5.36 8.75 -9.45
CA LEU A 421 -4.07 9.27 -9.05
C LEU A 421 -4.19 10.59 -8.27
N ALA A 422 -5.01 11.54 -8.73
CA ALA A 422 -5.23 12.80 -8.02
C ALA A 422 -5.78 12.58 -6.60
N GLU A 423 -6.73 11.64 -6.47
CA GLU A 423 -7.35 11.25 -5.20
C GLU A 423 -6.35 10.52 -4.31
N GLY A 424 -5.62 9.54 -4.86
CA GLY A 424 -4.59 8.78 -4.13
C GLY A 424 -3.45 9.66 -3.61
N LEU A 425 -3.07 10.69 -4.37
CA LEU A 425 -2.09 11.70 -3.97
C LEU A 425 -2.67 12.79 -3.06
N ARG A 426 -3.98 12.73 -2.77
CA ARG A 426 -4.71 13.70 -1.94
C ARG A 426 -4.61 15.14 -2.46
N ILE A 427 -4.56 15.30 -3.78
CA ILE A 427 -4.55 16.62 -4.44
C ILE A 427 -5.99 17.12 -4.53
N LYS A 428 -6.86 16.30 -5.13
CA LYS A 428 -8.30 16.57 -5.26
C LYS A 428 -9.06 15.27 -5.58
N PRO A 429 -10.36 15.17 -5.24
CA PRO A 429 -11.14 13.95 -5.45
C PRO A 429 -11.44 13.63 -6.93
N LEU A 430 -11.43 14.64 -7.79
CA LEU A 430 -11.67 14.54 -9.24
C LEU A 430 -10.81 15.58 -9.97
N LEU A 431 -10.21 15.17 -11.09
CA LEU A 431 -9.42 16.07 -11.93
C LEU A 431 -10.32 16.70 -13.01
N PRO A 432 -10.43 18.02 -13.10
CA PRO A 432 -11.29 18.67 -14.10
C PRO A 432 -10.61 18.69 -15.47
N ALA A 433 -11.41 18.70 -16.53
CA ALA A 433 -10.93 18.88 -17.90
C ALA A 433 -10.64 20.36 -18.15
N TYR A 434 -9.51 20.70 -18.76
CA TYR A 434 -9.12 22.09 -19.02
C TYR A 434 -10.11 22.84 -19.93
N LEU A 435 -10.75 22.13 -20.87
CA LEU A 435 -11.76 22.69 -21.77
C LEU A 435 -13.19 22.67 -21.19
N HIS A 436 -13.35 22.38 -19.89
CA HIS A 436 -14.67 22.41 -19.27
C HIS A 436 -15.22 23.85 -19.22
N PRO A 437 -16.46 24.12 -19.66
CA PRO A 437 -16.97 25.50 -19.83
C PRO A 437 -17.02 26.35 -18.56
N VAL A 438 -17.11 25.71 -17.39
CA VAL A 438 -17.20 26.37 -16.08
C VAL A 438 -15.97 26.10 -15.21
N LEU A 439 -14.84 25.74 -15.82
CA LEU A 439 -13.58 25.56 -15.10
C LEU A 439 -13.21 26.85 -14.37
N GLN A 440 -13.00 26.76 -13.06
CA GLN A 440 -12.62 27.92 -12.25
C GLN A 440 -11.10 28.13 -12.29
N GLY A 441 -10.66 29.40 -12.21
CA GLY A 441 -9.23 29.74 -12.22
C GLY A 441 -8.45 29.08 -11.09
N GLU A 442 -9.05 28.95 -9.90
CA GLU A 442 -8.46 28.30 -8.73
C GLU A 442 -8.18 26.80 -8.96
N GLU A 443 -8.95 26.14 -9.84
CA GLU A 443 -8.73 24.73 -10.17
C GLU A 443 -7.40 24.50 -10.90
N LEU A 444 -6.87 25.53 -11.57
CA LEU A 444 -5.57 25.48 -12.24
C LEU A 444 -4.42 25.34 -11.23
N GLU A 445 -4.53 25.94 -10.04
CA GLU A 445 -3.48 25.86 -8.99
C GLU A 445 -3.28 24.43 -8.46
N THR A 446 -4.33 23.60 -8.57
CA THR A 446 -4.33 22.21 -8.11
C THR A 446 -4.35 21.21 -9.26
N GLY A 447 -4.32 21.69 -10.51
CA GLY A 447 -4.11 20.89 -11.70
C GLY A 447 -5.38 20.43 -12.41
N VAL A 448 -5.20 20.10 -13.69
CA VAL A 448 -6.26 19.78 -14.66
C VAL A 448 -5.78 18.70 -15.66
N SER A 449 -6.70 18.08 -16.38
CA SER A 449 -6.36 17.25 -17.54
C SER A 449 -6.43 18.05 -18.84
N PHE A 450 -5.37 17.95 -19.65
CA PHE A 450 -5.32 18.39 -21.05
C PHE A 450 -5.51 17.24 -22.04
N ALA A 451 -5.59 16.01 -21.54
CA ALA A 451 -5.70 14.81 -22.35
C ALA A 451 -6.97 14.79 -23.20
N SER A 452 -6.93 14.04 -24.30
CA SER A 452 -8.01 13.95 -25.28
C SER A 452 -8.12 12.52 -25.77
N GLY A 453 -9.29 11.89 -25.58
CA GLY A 453 -9.57 10.58 -26.17
C GLY A 453 -9.28 10.57 -27.68
N GLY A 454 -8.63 9.50 -28.15
CA GLY A 454 -8.20 9.39 -29.55
C GLY A 454 -6.89 10.12 -29.89
N SER A 455 -6.24 10.78 -28.93
CA SER A 455 -4.94 11.41 -29.15
C SER A 455 -3.83 10.38 -29.37
N GLY A 456 -2.81 10.79 -30.13
CA GLY A 456 -1.60 10.02 -30.42
C GLY A 456 -0.42 10.95 -30.70
N PHE A 457 0.77 10.38 -30.84
CA PHE A 457 1.96 11.06 -31.37
C PHE A 457 1.91 11.17 -32.89
N ASP A 458 1.27 10.22 -33.58
CA ASP A 458 1.14 10.24 -35.03
C ASP A 458 0.00 11.17 -35.46
N GLU A 459 0.31 12.12 -36.35
CA GLU A 459 -0.64 13.12 -36.84
C GLU A 459 -1.80 12.47 -37.60
N PHE A 460 -1.56 11.33 -38.26
CA PHE A 460 -2.62 10.59 -38.94
C PHE A 460 -3.66 10.05 -37.94
N THR A 461 -3.20 9.48 -36.82
CA THR A 461 -4.06 9.00 -35.72
C THR A 461 -5.00 10.11 -35.23
N VAL A 462 -4.43 11.30 -35.02
CA VAL A 462 -5.16 12.46 -34.50
C VAL A 462 -6.19 12.96 -35.51
N LYS A 463 -5.80 13.08 -36.80
CA LYS A 463 -6.68 13.55 -37.88
C LYS A 463 -7.87 12.63 -38.09
N LEU A 464 -7.66 11.31 -38.05
CA LEU A 464 -8.72 10.32 -38.24
C LEU A 464 -9.85 10.47 -37.20
N GLN A 465 -9.50 10.87 -35.97
CA GLN A 465 -10.45 11.00 -34.87
C GLN A 465 -10.88 12.45 -34.59
N ASN A 466 -10.26 13.43 -35.25
CA ASN A 466 -10.34 14.85 -34.93
C ASN A 466 -10.10 15.15 -33.43
N ALA A 467 -9.13 14.45 -32.83
CA ALA A 467 -8.74 14.60 -31.43
C ALA A 467 -7.80 15.80 -31.24
N LEU A 468 -7.50 16.17 -29.99
CA LEU A 468 -6.39 17.11 -29.72
C LEU A 468 -5.06 16.36 -29.88
N SER A 469 -4.16 16.85 -30.74
CA SER A 469 -2.81 16.33 -30.83
C SER A 469 -2.04 16.60 -29.53
N ILE A 470 -0.95 15.87 -29.28
CA ILE A 470 -0.08 16.17 -28.13
C ILE A 470 0.48 17.61 -28.20
N LYS A 471 0.65 18.17 -29.39
CA LYS A 471 1.06 19.57 -29.62
C LYS A 471 -0.06 20.54 -29.21
N ASP A 472 -1.31 20.22 -29.49
CA ASP A 472 -2.45 21.04 -29.04
C ASP A 472 -2.54 21.03 -27.52
N GLN A 473 -2.33 19.87 -26.88
CA GLN A 473 -2.32 19.76 -25.41
C GLN A 473 -1.18 20.58 -24.80
N LEU A 474 0.01 20.56 -25.40
CA LEU A 474 1.12 21.44 -25.02
C LEU A 474 0.76 22.92 -25.16
N ASN A 475 0.06 23.32 -26.23
CA ASN A 475 -0.39 24.70 -26.44
C ASN A 475 -1.44 25.13 -25.40
N LEU A 476 -2.36 24.23 -25.04
CA LEU A 476 -3.30 24.46 -23.94
C LEU A 476 -2.57 24.61 -22.60
N PHE A 477 -1.51 23.83 -22.37
CA PHE A 477 -0.68 24.00 -21.19
C PHE A 477 0.06 25.35 -21.19
N LYS A 478 0.61 25.80 -22.31
CA LYS A 478 1.19 27.16 -22.43
C LYS A 478 0.17 28.26 -22.11
N GLU A 479 -1.10 28.07 -22.48
CA GLU A 479 -2.17 28.97 -22.05
C GLU A 479 -2.45 28.88 -20.55
N CYS A 480 -2.48 27.67 -19.98
CA CYS A 480 -2.63 27.45 -18.55
C CYS A 480 -1.50 28.12 -17.74
N VAL A 481 -0.24 28.01 -18.19
CA VAL A 481 0.91 28.71 -17.58
C VAL A 481 0.65 30.21 -17.55
N ARG A 482 0.26 30.83 -18.67
CA ARG A 482 -0.08 32.27 -18.71
C ARG A 482 -1.22 32.65 -17.78
N LYS A 483 -2.26 31.81 -17.66
CA LYS A 483 -3.38 32.02 -16.73
C LYS A 483 -2.94 31.91 -15.26
N LEU A 484 -2.07 30.95 -14.94
CA LEU A 484 -1.48 30.83 -13.60
C LEU A 484 -0.61 32.05 -13.28
N GLU A 485 0.26 32.48 -14.19
CA GLU A 485 1.10 33.66 -14.01
C GLU A 485 0.26 34.92 -13.78
N GLY A 486 -0.83 35.11 -14.54
CA GLY A 486 -1.76 36.22 -14.38
C GLY A 486 -2.62 36.15 -13.11
N GLY A 487 -2.92 34.95 -12.61
CA GLY A 487 -3.78 34.74 -11.45
C GLY A 487 -3.05 34.76 -10.11
N ILE A 488 -1.86 34.13 -10.03
CA ILE A 488 -1.12 33.95 -8.77
C ILE A 488 0.28 34.57 -8.77
N GLY A 489 0.65 35.25 -9.85
CA GLY A 489 1.96 35.84 -10.04
C GLY A 489 2.98 34.84 -10.59
N GLN A 490 3.96 35.36 -11.34
CA GLN A 490 4.92 34.56 -12.09
C GLN A 490 5.76 33.62 -11.20
N GLU A 491 6.28 34.14 -10.08
CA GLU A 491 7.11 33.36 -9.16
C GLU A 491 6.35 32.17 -8.55
N LYS A 492 5.13 32.40 -8.05
CA LYS A 492 4.29 31.35 -7.46
C LYS A 492 3.82 30.36 -8.53
N ALA A 493 3.53 30.82 -9.75
CA ALA A 493 3.19 29.94 -10.87
C ALA A 493 4.35 29.00 -11.23
N HIS A 494 5.57 29.53 -11.39
CA HIS A 494 6.77 28.73 -11.69
C HIS A 494 7.10 27.75 -10.56
N ALA A 495 6.96 28.18 -9.30
CA ALA A 495 7.12 27.30 -8.14
C ALA A 495 6.06 26.19 -8.10
N THR A 496 4.81 26.49 -8.48
CA THR A 496 3.73 25.51 -8.54
C THR A 496 4.02 24.47 -9.63
N ILE A 497 4.32 24.91 -10.85
CA ILE A 497 4.63 24.05 -12.00
C ILE A 497 5.81 23.12 -11.68
N SER A 498 6.94 23.67 -11.22
CA SER A 498 8.14 22.86 -10.91
C SER A 498 7.92 21.83 -9.79
N LYS A 499 6.99 22.10 -8.86
CA LYS A 499 6.66 21.17 -7.77
C LYS A 499 5.57 20.16 -8.13
N SER A 500 4.83 20.37 -9.21
CA SER A 500 3.67 19.55 -9.64
C SER A 500 4.08 18.24 -10.29
N LEU A 501 3.13 17.30 -10.39
CA LEU A 501 3.27 16.05 -11.13
C LEU A 501 2.68 16.19 -12.53
N PHE A 502 3.40 15.70 -13.54
CA PHE A 502 2.97 15.66 -14.93
C PHE A 502 2.73 14.21 -15.34
N LEU A 503 1.47 13.83 -15.47
CA LEU A 503 1.05 12.48 -15.88
C LEU A 503 0.92 12.44 -17.40
N VAL A 504 1.59 11.48 -18.05
CA VAL A 504 1.60 11.34 -19.51
C VAL A 504 1.18 9.92 -19.91
N SER A 505 0.15 9.78 -20.74
CA SER A 505 -0.31 8.49 -21.29
C SER A 505 -0.60 8.64 -22.79
N GLN A 506 0.34 8.28 -23.65
CA GLN A 506 0.23 8.52 -25.08
C GLN A 506 0.86 7.39 -25.89
N GLY A 507 0.34 7.14 -27.09
CA GLY A 507 0.82 6.10 -28.00
C GLY A 507 -0.15 4.93 -28.17
N ASN A 508 -1.17 4.81 -27.30
CA ASN A 508 -2.11 3.68 -27.36
C ASN A 508 -2.87 3.69 -28.68
N ASN A 509 -3.38 4.85 -29.09
CA ASN A 509 -4.14 4.99 -30.33
C ASN A 509 -3.26 4.89 -31.58
N ASP A 510 -1.99 5.29 -31.52
CA ASP A 510 -1.07 5.15 -32.66
C ASP A 510 -0.86 3.69 -33.01
N ILE A 511 -0.65 2.84 -32.00
CA ILE A 511 -0.51 1.40 -32.22
C ILE A 511 -1.87 0.74 -32.49
N ALA A 512 -2.91 1.07 -31.72
CA ALA A 512 -4.22 0.41 -31.81
C ALA A 512 -5.02 0.78 -33.05
N ILE A 513 -4.69 1.89 -33.72
CA ILE A 513 -5.44 2.39 -34.88
C ILE A 513 -4.52 2.52 -36.10
N THR A 514 -3.51 3.39 -36.06
CA THR A 514 -2.70 3.67 -37.26
C THR A 514 -1.82 2.47 -37.62
N TYR A 515 -1.02 1.97 -36.67
CA TYR A 515 -0.27 0.75 -36.90
C TYR A 515 -1.21 -0.40 -37.17
N PHE A 516 -2.33 -0.51 -36.46
CA PHE A 516 -3.29 -1.58 -36.71
C PHE A 516 -3.81 -1.63 -38.16
N LEU A 517 -4.25 -0.49 -38.71
CA LEU A 517 -4.82 -0.39 -40.05
C LEU A 517 -3.77 -0.52 -41.16
N PHE A 518 -2.52 -0.15 -40.88
CA PHE A 518 -1.48 0.03 -41.89
C PHE A 518 -0.18 -0.71 -41.57
N HIS A 519 -0.19 -1.74 -40.71
CA HIS A 519 1.03 -2.42 -40.25
C HIS A 519 1.91 -2.96 -41.42
N PHE A 520 1.30 -3.25 -42.57
CA PHE A 520 2.01 -3.70 -43.79
C PHE A 520 2.82 -2.59 -44.48
N LEU A 521 2.58 -1.33 -44.14
CA LEU A 521 3.32 -0.16 -44.62
C LEU A 521 4.43 0.28 -43.66
N TYR A 522 4.45 -0.23 -42.42
CA TYR A 522 5.34 0.24 -41.36
C TYR A 522 6.25 -0.87 -40.86
N ASP A 523 7.55 -0.60 -40.85
CA ASP A 523 8.47 -1.38 -40.01
C ASP A 523 8.21 -1.07 -38.54
N ILE A 524 7.96 -2.11 -37.74
CA ILE A 524 7.59 -1.98 -36.33
C ILE A 524 8.69 -1.29 -35.51
N ASP A 525 9.95 -1.52 -35.87
CA ASP A 525 11.08 -0.90 -35.19
C ASP A 525 11.15 0.59 -35.48
N ALA A 526 11.12 0.97 -36.76
CA ALA A 526 11.14 2.35 -37.19
C ALA A 526 9.95 3.13 -36.61
N TYR A 527 8.74 2.57 -36.69
CA TYR A 527 7.53 3.24 -36.22
C TYR A 527 7.55 3.47 -34.71
N THR A 528 7.85 2.42 -33.92
CA THR A 528 7.93 2.57 -32.45
C THR A 528 9.05 3.54 -32.03
N THR A 529 10.17 3.57 -32.75
CA THR A 529 11.24 4.57 -32.52
C THR A 529 10.76 6.00 -32.81
N GLN A 530 9.99 6.21 -33.89
CA GLN A 530 9.42 7.53 -34.21
C GLN A 530 8.47 8.04 -33.10
N LEU A 531 7.61 7.16 -32.57
CA LEU A 531 6.71 7.51 -31.48
C LEU A 531 7.48 7.85 -30.20
N VAL A 532 8.52 7.09 -29.85
CA VAL A 532 9.38 7.36 -28.69
C VAL A 532 10.15 8.67 -28.85
N ASN A 533 10.64 8.99 -30.05
CA ASN A 533 11.26 10.29 -30.33
C ASN A 533 10.26 11.45 -30.13
N SER A 534 9.00 11.25 -30.48
CA SER A 534 7.94 12.23 -30.26
C SER A 534 7.62 12.41 -28.77
N ALA A 535 7.62 11.32 -27.99
CA ALA A 535 7.53 11.37 -26.53
C ALA A 535 8.71 12.15 -25.92
N SER A 536 9.94 11.87 -26.38
CA SER A 536 11.16 12.57 -25.94
C SER A 536 11.08 14.07 -26.22
N SER A 537 10.64 14.48 -27.41
CA SER A 537 10.44 15.89 -27.76
C SER A 537 9.40 16.55 -26.86
N PHE A 538 8.27 15.89 -26.62
CA PHE A 538 7.22 16.45 -25.76
C PHE A 538 7.71 16.68 -24.32
N ILE A 539 8.46 15.74 -23.74
CA ILE A 539 9.03 15.89 -22.39
C ILE A 539 10.04 17.05 -22.35
N LYS A 540 10.86 17.22 -23.38
CA LYS A 540 11.79 18.37 -23.50
C LYS A 540 11.03 19.69 -23.57
N ASP A 541 9.98 19.77 -24.37
CA ASP A 541 9.17 20.99 -24.48
C ASP A 541 8.48 21.34 -23.14
N MET A 542 7.97 20.33 -22.42
CA MET A 542 7.38 20.52 -21.09
C MET A 542 8.44 20.95 -20.06
N TYR A 543 9.65 20.41 -20.15
CA TYR A 543 10.78 20.79 -19.30
C TYR A 543 11.15 22.27 -19.47
N GLU A 544 11.16 22.79 -20.71
CA GLU A 544 11.37 24.21 -20.99
C GLU A 544 10.27 25.11 -20.38
N LEU A 545 9.07 24.57 -20.20
CA LEU A 545 7.96 25.26 -19.52
C LEU A 545 8.00 25.14 -17.98
N GLY A 546 9.07 24.57 -17.42
CA GLY A 546 9.27 24.47 -15.97
C GLY A 546 8.82 23.15 -15.34
N ALA A 547 8.32 22.19 -16.13
CA ALA A 547 7.96 20.87 -15.61
C ALA A 547 9.21 20.09 -15.17
N ARG A 548 9.14 19.41 -14.01
CA ARG A 548 10.29 18.69 -13.43
C ARG A 548 9.99 17.27 -12.97
N LYS A 549 8.72 16.89 -12.79
CA LYS A 549 8.36 15.58 -12.22
C LYS A 549 7.35 14.90 -13.13
N PHE A 550 7.80 13.90 -13.87
CA PHE A 550 6.99 13.21 -14.87
C PHE A 550 6.65 11.79 -14.41
N ALA A 551 5.41 11.39 -14.63
CA ALA A 551 4.92 10.02 -14.52
C ALA A 551 4.42 9.61 -15.90
N CYS A 552 5.21 8.82 -16.62
CA CYS A 552 4.90 8.40 -17.99
C CYS A 552 4.41 6.95 -17.96
N LEU A 553 3.16 6.75 -18.36
CA LEU A 553 2.55 5.42 -18.42
C LEU A 553 3.08 4.66 -19.63
N SER A 554 3.28 3.36 -19.46
CA SER A 554 3.43 2.43 -20.58
C SER A 554 2.13 2.40 -21.40
N LEU A 555 2.20 1.88 -22.62
CA LEU A 555 1.00 1.43 -23.33
C LEU A 555 0.35 0.29 -22.57
N ILE A 556 -0.96 0.20 -22.69
CA ILE A 556 -1.75 -0.92 -22.14
C ILE A 556 -1.54 -2.18 -22.99
N ALA A 557 -2.08 -3.30 -22.52
CA ALA A 557 -2.08 -4.58 -23.21
C ALA A 557 -2.97 -4.57 -24.48
N LEU A 558 -2.57 -3.80 -25.51
CA LEU A 558 -3.39 -3.52 -26.69
C LEU A 558 -3.87 -4.78 -27.41
N GLY A 559 -3.02 -5.79 -27.55
CA GLY A 559 -3.41 -7.06 -28.18
C GLY A 559 -4.46 -7.87 -27.38
N TYR A 560 -4.68 -7.54 -26.11
CA TYR A 560 -5.67 -8.19 -25.25
C TYR A 560 -7.00 -7.43 -25.16
N LEU A 561 -7.11 -6.26 -25.81
CA LEU A 561 -8.35 -5.50 -25.79
C LEU A 561 -9.48 -6.26 -26.52
N PRO A 562 -10.73 -6.19 -26.03
CA PRO A 562 -11.86 -6.89 -26.68
C PRO A 562 -11.99 -6.60 -28.18
N ILE A 563 -11.71 -5.37 -28.60
CA ILE A 563 -11.74 -4.98 -30.02
C ILE A 563 -10.64 -5.67 -30.82
N SER A 564 -9.40 -5.68 -30.34
CA SER A 564 -8.26 -6.32 -31.00
C SER A 564 -8.47 -7.83 -31.13
N ARG A 565 -8.95 -8.46 -30.05
CA ARG A 565 -9.27 -9.89 -30.02
C ARG A 565 -10.40 -10.27 -30.97
N THR A 566 -11.30 -9.34 -31.27
CA THR A 566 -12.41 -9.57 -32.22
C THR A 566 -11.93 -9.46 -33.67
N PHE A 567 -11.04 -8.53 -33.98
CA PHE A 567 -10.59 -8.30 -35.36
C PHE A 567 -9.41 -9.17 -35.80
N GLY A 568 -8.58 -9.69 -34.89
CA GLY A 568 -7.48 -10.59 -35.27
C GLY A 568 -7.36 -11.90 -34.47
N GLY A 569 -8.06 -12.06 -33.34
CA GLY A 569 -7.73 -13.09 -32.34
C GLY A 569 -8.23 -14.49 -32.67
N GLY A 570 -8.70 -14.70 -33.90
CA GLY A 570 -9.37 -15.92 -34.36
C GLY A 570 -10.67 -16.25 -33.60
N PHE A 571 -11.23 -17.44 -33.86
CA PHE A 571 -12.50 -17.90 -33.23
C PHE A 571 -12.45 -17.94 -31.69
N HIS A 572 -11.26 -18.14 -31.11
CA HIS A 572 -11.04 -18.24 -29.66
C HIS A 572 -10.78 -16.89 -28.99
N ARG A 573 -10.68 -15.80 -29.77
CA ARG A 573 -10.35 -14.46 -29.28
C ARG A 573 -9.09 -14.48 -28.41
N ASN A 574 -7.98 -15.01 -28.90
CA ASN A 574 -6.70 -14.91 -28.17
C ASN A 574 -6.10 -13.50 -28.34
N SER A 575 -4.95 -13.23 -27.72
CA SER A 575 -4.24 -11.97 -27.92
C SER A 575 -3.77 -11.80 -29.38
N GLU A 576 -3.78 -10.56 -29.87
CA GLU A 576 -3.08 -10.22 -31.11
C GLU A 576 -1.58 -10.19 -30.90
N ASP A 577 -0.87 -11.19 -31.43
CA ASP A 577 0.57 -11.34 -31.21
C ASP A 577 1.37 -10.14 -31.74
N TRP A 578 1.00 -9.58 -32.89
CA TRP A 578 1.74 -8.47 -33.52
C TRP A 578 1.47 -7.12 -32.83
N LEU A 579 0.23 -6.84 -32.39
CA LEU A 579 -0.06 -5.66 -31.55
C LEU A 579 0.58 -5.77 -30.17
N THR A 580 0.61 -6.99 -29.61
CA THR A 580 1.32 -7.29 -28.37
C THR A 580 2.80 -6.99 -28.53
N GLN A 581 3.43 -7.48 -29.60
CA GLN A 581 4.83 -7.18 -29.90
C GLN A 581 5.08 -5.68 -30.10
N ALA A 582 4.20 -4.96 -30.80
CA ALA A 582 4.32 -3.52 -31.00
C ALA A 582 4.27 -2.74 -29.67
N ALA A 583 3.31 -3.07 -28.81
CA ALA A 583 3.16 -2.44 -27.50
C ALA A 583 4.37 -2.74 -26.59
N VAL A 584 4.82 -3.99 -26.51
CA VAL A 584 5.99 -4.39 -25.72
C VAL A 584 7.26 -3.71 -26.22
N LYS A 585 7.45 -3.65 -27.54
CA LYS A 585 8.61 -3.00 -28.17
C LYS A 585 8.62 -1.50 -27.92
N PHE A 586 7.48 -0.82 -28.09
CA PHE A 586 7.36 0.60 -27.75
C PHE A 586 7.63 0.83 -26.27
N ASN A 587 7.04 0.05 -25.37
CA ASN A 587 7.20 0.18 -23.93
C ASN A 587 8.67 0.05 -23.50
N SER A 588 9.38 -0.94 -24.05
CA SER A 588 10.81 -1.14 -23.80
C SER A 588 11.65 0.06 -24.27
N LYS A 589 11.38 0.57 -25.48
CA LYS A 589 12.08 1.75 -26.02
C LYS A 589 11.76 3.02 -25.23
N LEU A 590 10.50 3.18 -24.83
CA LEU A 590 10.04 4.31 -24.03
C LEU A 590 10.74 4.32 -22.67
N GLU A 591 10.77 3.19 -21.95
CA GLU A 591 11.47 3.08 -20.66
C GLU A 591 12.95 3.45 -20.80
N HIS A 592 13.63 2.92 -21.83
CA HIS A 592 15.03 3.26 -22.10
C HIS A 592 15.23 4.76 -22.35
N GLU A 593 14.41 5.38 -23.22
CA GLU A 593 14.51 6.81 -23.53
C GLU A 593 14.17 7.69 -22.32
N LEU A 594 13.17 7.32 -21.51
CA LEU A 594 12.85 8.05 -20.29
C LEU A 594 13.99 8.00 -19.27
N ASN A 595 14.68 6.87 -19.13
CA ASN A 595 15.88 6.74 -18.28
C ASN A 595 17.03 7.61 -18.81
N HIS A 596 17.21 7.65 -20.13
CA HIS A 596 18.17 8.53 -20.79
C HIS A 596 17.84 10.01 -20.53
N LEU A 597 16.58 10.44 -20.67
CA LEU A 597 16.14 11.81 -20.37
C LEU A 597 16.29 12.16 -18.89
N ASN A 598 15.97 11.23 -17.99
CA ASN A 598 16.11 11.41 -16.55
C ASN A 598 17.57 11.70 -16.14
N SER A 599 18.53 11.14 -16.90
CA SER A 599 19.96 11.36 -16.68
C SER A 599 20.48 12.66 -17.32
N ASN A 600 19.79 13.18 -18.34
CA ASN A 600 20.27 14.32 -19.15
C ASN A 600 19.47 15.62 -18.96
N LEU A 601 18.35 15.61 -18.24
CA LEU A 601 17.57 16.80 -17.92
C LEU A 601 17.75 17.18 -16.44
N PRO A 602 18.61 18.18 -16.12
CA PRO A 602 18.95 18.52 -14.74
C PRO A 602 17.74 18.86 -13.89
N GLY A 603 17.71 18.34 -12.65
CA GLY A 603 16.62 18.60 -11.72
C GLY A 603 15.29 17.94 -12.09
N THR A 604 15.26 17.11 -13.15
CA THR A 604 14.08 16.35 -13.54
C THR A 604 14.05 15.01 -12.81
N ARG A 605 12.85 14.53 -12.50
CA ARG A 605 12.57 13.16 -12.10
C ARG A 605 11.52 12.60 -13.04
N ILE A 606 11.88 11.58 -13.80
CA ILE A 606 11.00 10.89 -14.73
C ILE A 606 10.79 9.47 -14.22
N LEU A 607 9.54 9.12 -13.98
CA LEU A 607 9.12 7.79 -13.58
C LEU A 607 8.38 7.12 -14.74
N TYR A 608 8.92 5.99 -15.21
CA TYR A 608 8.17 5.07 -16.05
C TYR A 608 7.21 4.25 -15.17
N ILE A 609 5.94 4.17 -15.56
CA ILE A 609 4.92 3.41 -14.86
C ILE A 609 4.39 2.32 -15.79
N ASP A 610 4.75 1.08 -15.48
CA ASP A 610 4.22 -0.09 -16.17
C ASP A 610 2.75 -0.34 -15.78
N ILE A 611 1.85 -0.07 -16.73
CA ILE A 611 0.44 -0.44 -16.66
C ILE A 611 0.11 -1.61 -17.60
N TYR A 612 1.10 -2.11 -18.34
CA TYR A 612 0.95 -3.23 -19.26
C TYR A 612 0.86 -4.54 -18.49
N ASN A 613 1.89 -4.89 -17.70
CA ASN A 613 1.97 -6.19 -17.04
C ASN A 613 0.85 -6.38 -15.99
N PRO A 614 0.51 -5.38 -15.15
CA PRO A 614 -0.63 -5.51 -14.25
C PRO A 614 -1.96 -5.75 -14.97
N LEU A 615 -2.15 -5.13 -16.15
CA LEU A 615 -3.36 -5.35 -16.94
C LEU A 615 -3.36 -6.75 -17.59
N VAL A 616 -2.22 -7.24 -18.08
CA VAL A 616 -2.10 -8.62 -18.58
C VAL A 616 -2.44 -9.63 -17.47
N ASP A 617 -1.89 -9.45 -16.27
CA ASP A 617 -2.21 -10.30 -15.11
C ASP A 617 -3.69 -10.23 -14.76
N LEU A 618 -4.28 -9.04 -14.74
CA LEU A 618 -5.71 -8.87 -14.51
C LEU A 618 -6.54 -9.60 -15.55
N ILE A 619 -6.20 -9.51 -16.83
CA ILE A 619 -6.97 -10.15 -17.92
C ILE A 619 -6.83 -11.68 -17.85
N GLN A 620 -5.62 -12.18 -17.66
CA GLN A 620 -5.34 -13.63 -17.62
C GLN A 620 -5.86 -14.28 -16.34
N ASN A 621 -5.79 -13.57 -15.21
CA ASN A 621 -6.18 -14.06 -13.89
C ASN A 621 -7.44 -13.38 -13.34
N HIS A 622 -8.31 -12.89 -14.22
CA HIS A 622 -9.50 -12.07 -13.89
C HIS A 622 -10.37 -12.64 -12.75
N LYS A 623 -10.58 -13.97 -12.71
CA LYS A 623 -11.34 -14.65 -11.65
C LYS A 623 -10.72 -14.49 -10.25
N LYS A 624 -9.39 -14.45 -10.15
CA LYS A 624 -8.67 -14.20 -8.88
C LYS A 624 -9.02 -12.82 -8.32
N TYR A 625 -9.26 -11.86 -9.20
CA TYR A 625 -9.61 -10.48 -8.86
C TYR A 625 -11.13 -10.25 -8.76
N GLY A 626 -11.93 -11.32 -8.86
CA GLY A 626 -13.39 -11.28 -8.74
C GLY A 626 -14.13 -11.20 -10.08
N PHE A 627 -13.45 -10.85 -11.18
CA PHE A 627 -14.08 -10.66 -12.48
C PHE A 627 -14.56 -11.98 -13.11
N GLU A 628 -15.76 -11.98 -13.69
CA GLU A 628 -16.31 -13.18 -14.36
C GLU A 628 -15.87 -13.30 -15.82
N ASP A 629 -15.64 -12.18 -16.51
CA ASP A 629 -15.22 -12.11 -17.92
C ASP A 629 -14.15 -11.02 -18.13
N SER A 630 -13.11 -11.35 -18.90
CA SER A 630 -12.04 -10.43 -19.32
C SER A 630 -11.90 -10.31 -20.84
N SER A 631 -12.82 -10.93 -21.59
CA SER A 631 -12.78 -11.05 -23.05
C SER A 631 -13.79 -10.21 -23.80
N HIS A 632 -14.84 -9.76 -23.12
CA HIS A 632 -15.88 -8.91 -23.68
C HIS A 632 -15.94 -7.57 -22.94
N GLY A 633 -16.24 -6.49 -23.66
CA GLY A 633 -16.67 -5.25 -23.04
C GLY A 633 -18.05 -5.42 -22.40
N CYS A 634 -18.26 -4.86 -21.21
CA CYS A 634 -19.58 -4.87 -20.54
C CYS A 634 -20.65 -4.04 -21.28
N CYS A 635 -20.23 -3.16 -22.19
CA CYS A 635 -21.13 -2.31 -22.95
C CYS A 635 -21.36 -2.85 -24.37
N GLY A 636 -22.64 -2.85 -24.75
CA GLY A 636 -23.20 -3.28 -26.03
C GLY A 636 -22.91 -4.75 -26.39
N THR A 637 -22.73 -5.09 -27.67
CA THR A 637 -22.58 -6.48 -28.17
C THR A 637 -21.32 -7.20 -27.71
N GLY A 638 -20.36 -6.51 -27.08
CA GLY A 638 -19.09 -7.06 -26.66
C GLY A 638 -18.18 -7.53 -27.81
N LEU A 639 -18.48 -7.13 -29.05
CA LEU A 639 -17.81 -7.58 -30.28
C LEU A 639 -17.13 -6.43 -31.03
N ILE A 640 -17.85 -5.38 -31.43
CA ILE A 640 -17.28 -4.25 -32.20
C ILE A 640 -17.96 -2.97 -31.75
N GLU A 641 -17.29 -2.16 -30.92
CA GLU A 641 -17.84 -0.87 -30.49
C GLU A 641 -16.81 0.23 -30.55
N LEU A 642 -16.87 0.98 -31.66
CA LEU A 642 -16.50 2.39 -31.66
C LEU A 642 -17.47 3.14 -30.73
N ASN A 643 -17.13 4.35 -30.28
CA ASN A 643 -17.87 5.14 -29.27
C ASN A 643 -19.40 5.30 -29.49
N TYR A 644 -19.93 4.91 -30.66
CA TYR A 644 -21.35 4.92 -30.98
C TYR A 644 -22.12 3.61 -30.65
N GLY A 645 -21.43 2.50 -30.37
CA GLY A 645 -22.06 1.21 -29.98
C GLY A 645 -22.60 1.21 -28.54
N CYS A 646 -21.97 2.01 -27.69
CA CYS A 646 -22.36 2.27 -26.31
C CYS A 646 -23.38 3.42 -26.21
N ASN A 647 -24.62 3.20 -26.65
CA ASN A 647 -25.69 4.21 -26.57
C ASN A 647 -26.99 3.62 -25.95
N GLU A 648 -27.91 4.49 -25.54
CA GLU A 648 -29.17 4.09 -24.87
C GLU A 648 -30.05 3.13 -25.70
N LEU A 649 -29.96 3.16 -27.03
CA LEU A 649 -30.73 2.28 -27.92
C LEU A 649 -30.25 0.80 -27.87
N LEU A 650 -29.02 0.56 -27.40
CA LEU A 650 -28.43 -0.76 -27.17
C LEU A 650 -28.28 -1.10 -25.68
N SER A 651 -28.98 -0.36 -24.79
CA SER A 651 -28.97 -0.57 -23.33
C SER A 651 -29.38 -1.99 -22.91
N SER A 652 -30.14 -2.72 -23.74
CA SER A 652 -30.49 -4.14 -23.57
C SER A 652 -29.30 -5.10 -23.63
N PHE A 653 -28.13 -4.64 -24.10
CA PHE A 653 -26.88 -5.41 -24.16
C PHE A 653 -25.83 -4.91 -23.15
N THR A 654 -26.19 -3.99 -22.25
CA THR A 654 -25.29 -3.61 -21.14
C THR A 654 -25.32 -4.66 -20.05
N CYS A 655 -24.15 -5.02 -19.50
CA CYS A 655 -24.09 -6.01 -18.43
C CYS A 655 -24.91 -5.51 -17.22
N SER A 656 -25.77 -6.40 -16.71
CA SER A 656 -26.83 -6.09 -15.73
C SER A 656 -26.31 -5.62 -14.38
N ASN A 657 -25.01 -5.71 -14.13
CA ASN A 657 -24.39 -5.24 -12.90
C ASN A 657 -22.88 -4.98 -13.13
N SER A 658 -22.42 -3.71 -13.12
CA SER A 658 -20.98 -3.38 -13.07
C SER A 658 -20.31 -3.98 -11.85
N SER A 659 -21.10 -4.23 -10.80
CA SER A 659 -20.65 -4.59 -9.46
C SER A 659 -20.79 -6.10 -9.15
N SER A 660 -21.52 -6.90 -9.94
CA SER A 660 -21.66 -8.36 -9.68
C SER A 660 -20.45 -9.18 -10.06
N HIS A 661 -19.44 -8.58 -10.68
CA HIS A 661 -18.13 -9.18 -10.89
C HIS A 661 -17.23 -9.04 -9.63
N ILE A 662 -17.85 -9.00 -8.46
CA ILE A 662 -17.27 -9.31 -7.15
C ILE A 662 -18.33 -10.16 -6.46
N ALA A 663 -18.25 -11.48 -6.62
CA ALA A 663 -19.16 -12.39 -5.93
C ALA A 663 -18.97 -12.25 -4.40
N SER A 664 -19.96 -11.66 -3.74
CA SER A 664 -20.11 -11.70 -2.29
C SER A 664 -20.30 -13.15 -1.84
N ALA A 665 -19.30 -13.74 -1.22
CA ALA A 665 -19.44 -15.02 -0.54
C ALA A 665 -20.08 -14.80 0.84
N THR A 666 -21.37 -15.11 0.96
CA THR A 666 -22.00 -15.48 2.24
C THR A 666 -23.00 -16.61 2.02
N PRO A 667 -23.03 -17.65 2.87
CA PRO A 667 -23.84 -18.83 2.63
C PRO A 667 -25.26 -18.72 3.22
N GLY A 668 -26.25 -19.03 2.37
CA GLY A 668 -27.47 -19.77 2.72
C GLY A 668 -28.66 -19.05 3.35
N ARG A 669 -29.79 -19.01 2.61
CA ARG A 669 -31.10 -19.45 3.11
C ARG A 669 -32.09 -19.67 1.95
N ARG A 670 -32.71 -20.86 1.93
CA ARG A 670 -33.85 -21.21 1.07
C ARG A 670 -35.08 -20.40 1.49
N SER A 671 -35.80 -19.83 0.51
CA SER A 671 -37.25 -19.70 0.57
C SER A 671 -37.83 -19.74 -0.85
N SER A 672 -38.66 -20.74 -1.08
CA SER A 672 -39.48 -21.00 -2.26
C SER A 672 -40.62 -19.99 -2.42
N SER A 673 -40.95 -19.57 -3.65
CA SER A 673 -42.31 -19.64 -4.21
C SER A 673 -42.38 -19.09 -5.65
N ASN A 674 -43.09 -19.87 -6.49
CA ASN A 674 -43.43 -19.70 -7.90
C ASN A 674 -44.07 -18.37 -8.32
N SER A 675 -43.71 -17.91 -9.53
CA SER A 675 -44.60 -17.64 -10.70
C SER A 675 -43.79 -16.85 -11.74
N GLY A 676 -43.82 -17.05 -13.06
CA GLY A 676 -44.58 -17.91 -13.93
C GLY A 676 -44.09 -17.72 -15.38
N THR A 677 -44.10 -18.83 -16.11
CA THR A 677 -44.39 -18.96 -17.56
C THR A 677 -43.49 -18.35 -18.66
N LYS A 678 -43.00 -19.32 -19.46
CA LYS A 678 -42.99 -19.40 -20.94
C LYS A 678 -41.85 -18.68 -21.70
N LYS A 679 -40.79 -19.44 -21.97
CA LYS A 679 -40.38 -19.88 -23.33
C LYS A 679 -39.01 -20.59 -23.27
N GLN A 680 -39.02 -21.92 -23.36
CA GLN A 680 -38.00 -22.76 -24.03
C GLN A 680 -38.29 -24.24 -23.75
N GLN A 681 -39.37 -24.74 -24.36
CA GLN A 681 -39.41 -26.11 -24.86
C GLN A 681 -38.91 -26.02 -26.31
N GLN A 682 -37.89 -26.82 -26.63
CA GLN A 682 -37.24 -27.08 -27.94
C GLN A 682 -35.74 -26.75 -27.91
N GLY A 683 -34.94 -27.72 -27.47
CA GLY A 683 -33.47 -27.64 -27.55
C GLY A 683 -32.72 -28.83 -26.95
N GLU A 684 -33.28 -29.50 -25.94
CA GLU A 684 -32.58 -30.57 -25.20
C GLU A 684 -33.09 -32.00 -25.43
N GLU A 685 -33.94 -32.24 -26.43
CA GLU A 685 -34.39 -33.60 -26.78
C GLU A 685 -33.46 -34.36 -27.76
N ASN A 686 -32.40 -33.73 -28.27
CA ASN A 686 -31.54 -34.32 -29.32
C ASN A 686 -30.09 -34.65 -28.91
N LYS A 687 -29.66 -34.45 -27.65
CA LYS A 687 -28.32 -34.89 -27.18
C LYS A 687 -28.33 -35.98 -26.11
N GLY A 688 -29.50 -36.33 -25.58
CA GLY A 688 -29.69 -37.47 -24.66
C GLY A 688 -29.97 -38.82 -25.34
N LYS A 689 -30.19 -38.84 -26.67
CA LYS A 689 -30.51 -40.06 -27.45
C LYS A 689 -29.30 -40.73 -28.13
N GLU A 690 -28.14 -40.07 -28.20
CA GLU A 690 -26.92 -40.65 -28.80
C GLU A 690 -26.03 -41.37 -27.76
N ARG A 691 -25.93 -40.87 -26.51
CA ARG A 691 -25.20 -41.57 -25.44
C ARG A 691 -25.89 -42.80 -24.83
N ARG A 692 -27.17 -43.05 -25.16
CA ARG A 692 -27.90 -44.28 -24.77
C ARG A 692 -27.89 -45.38 -25.83
N ARG A 693 -27.20 -45.17 -26.97
CA ARG A 693 -27.04 -46.18 -28.04
C ARG A 693 -25.69 -46.91 -28.00
N GLU A 694 -24.61 -46.30 -27.51
CA GLU A 694 -23.30 -46.98 -27.39
C GLU A 694 -23.22 -47.92 -26.16
N GLU A 695 -23.91 -47.63 -25.06
CA GLU A 695 -23.93 -48.50 -23.86
C GLU A 695 -24.90 -49.71 -23.96
N LYS A 696 -25.65 -49.86 -25.07
CA LYS A 696 -26.53 -51.02 -25.32
C LYS A 696 -25.95 -52.06 -26.29
N GLU A 697 -24.83 -51.78 -26.97
CA GLU A 697 -24.16 -52.75 -27.87
C GLU A 697 -23.00 -53.52 -27.22
N GLU A 698 -22.35 -53.00 -26.16
CA GLU A 698 -21.35 -53.77 -25.39
C GLU A 698 -21.97 -54.72 -24.34
N GLY A 699 -23.24 -54.54 -23.97
CA GLY A 699 -23.94 -55.37 -22.99
C GLY A 699 -24.61 -56.65 -23.55
N LYS A 700 -24.61 -56.85 -24.88
CA LYS A 700 -25.34 -57.98 -25.52
C LYS A 700 -24.46 -59.09 -26.10
N LYS A 701 -23.13 -59.06 -25.91
CA LYS A 701 -22.20 -60.14 -26.32
C LYS A 701 -21.72 -61.05 -25.19
N LYS A 702 -22.39 -61.07 -24.04
CA LYS A 702 -22.03 -61.95 -22.91
C LYS A 702 -23.23 -62.58 -22.19
N ILE A 703 -24.27 -63.02 -22.93
CA ILE A 703 -25.12 -64.15 -22.53
C ILE A 703 -25.52 -64.89 -23.83
N GLU A 704 -24.89 -66.04 -24.04
CA GLU A 704 -25.22 -67.14 -24.97
C GLU A 704 -25.14 -66.91 -26.49
N GLN A 705 -24.14 -67.57 -27.11
CA GLN A 705 -23.94 -67.84 -28.54
C GLN A 705 -23.54 -66.69 -29.47
#